data_AF-M4AYF6-F1
#
_entry.id   AF-M4AYF6-F1
#
_cell.length_a   1.000
_cell.length_b   1.000
_cell.length_c   1.000
_cell.angle_alpha   90.00
_cell.angle_beta   90.00
_cell.angle_gamma   90.00
#
_symmetry.space_group_name_H-M   'P 1'
#
loop_
_entity.id
_entity.type
_entity.pdbx_description
1 polymer ?
#
loop_
_entity_poly.entity_id
_entity_poly.type
_entity_poly.pdbx_seq_one_letter_code
_entity_poly.pdbx_strand_id
1 'polypeptide(L)'
;MPTVGVKRDFLFKALGRTYTDEEFDELCFEFGLELDEITSEREIISKEQGDSKASDASDVILYKIDVPANRYDLLCLEGLVRGLQVFKNKLEAPRYRRLSPDSGEPQRLIITKETAAVRPHAVAAVLRNITFTQERYDSFIELQEKLHQNICRKRSLVAIGTHDLDTISGPFTYTAKAPGDICFRPLNQTKEYTATQLMSLYKTDSHLKHYLPIIEDKPVYPVIYDSNGIVLSMPPIINGDHSKISLKTKNVFIECTATDLTKGKIVLDMIVTMFSEYCAQPFTVEQAEVVYPDGKTCIYPELAYRKEKLSGEFINKKVGIRESTERIAQLLTRMCLLSQPTGVSDEIEVEIPPTRPDVIHACDIMEDAAIAYGFNKITRTTPSTYTIATQFPLNKLTELLRQDLAAAGFTEAFTFALCSQEDTADKLGKKIAETRAIHISNPKTAEFQVARTTLLPGLLKTIAANKKMPLPLKLFEISDVVLKDESKDVGARNSRRFCAIYYNKTPGFEVIHGLLDRTMQLLEVKAARGEGYHIQAADDSTFFPGRCAEIFARGTSVGRLGVLHPDVISRFDLTMPCSALEMDLEPFLGHTAEILLTHDVPMQETFKHPFPAPSQSQPTLPSRLPSTKTVFGDLSSQAGLKALNDFLTDRSYIEGFTVSQADAAVFDAIPSPPSQAFCHLRRWYCHIKSFQTERARLPSARSQFVLPPTSPASPNNTSEDDMNLFGSDDDEESAEAARIREQRLSEYAAKKSKKPALVAKSSILLDVKPWDDETDMAKMEECVRSVAMEGLLWGQSKLVPVGYGIKKLQIGCVVEDDKVGTDLLEEAITAFEEYVQSVDVAAFNKI
;
A
#
# COMPACT_ATOMS: atom_id res chain seq x y z
N MET A 1 -12.57 -3.12 11.16
CA MET A 1 -13.11 -2.86 12.49
C MET A 1 -14.53 -3.44 12.53
N PRO A 2 -15.14 -3.75 13.68
CA PRO A 2 -16.53 -4.19 13.69
C PRO A 2 -17.46 -3.08 13.19
N THR A 3 -18.16 -3.34 12.09
CA THR A 3 -19.16 -2.44 11.52
C THR A 3 -20.56 -2.94 11.86
N VAL A 4 -21.44 -2.05 12.31
CA VAL A 4 -22.85 -2.34 12.62
C VAL A 4 -23.74 -1.62 11.62
N GLY A 5 -24.57 -2.38 10.89
CA GLY A 5 -25.54 -1.82 9.95
C GLY A 5 -26.85 -1.52 10.67
N VAL A 6 -27.28 -0.26 10.68
CA VAL A 6 -28.54 0.14 11.34
C VAL A 6 -29.44 0.92 10.40
N LYS A 7 -30.74 0.62 10.44
CA LYS A 7 -31.76 1.37 9.69
C LYS A 7 -31.88 2.77 10.30
N ARG A 8 -31.56 3.81 9.51
CA ARG A 8 -31.49 5.20 9.97
C ARG A 8 -32.77 5.66 10.68
N ASP A 9 -33.92 5.47 10.04
CA ASP A 9 -35.18 5.98 10.56
C ASP A 9 -35.56 5.29 11.89
N PHE A 10 -35.19 4.02 12.04
CA PHE A 10 -35.39 3.27 13.27
C PHE A 10 -34.41 3.71 14.37
N LEU A 11 -33.15 3.96 14.03
CA LEU A 11 -32.15 4.53 14.93
C LEU A 11 -32.62 5.88 15.48
N PHE A 12 -33.08 6.79 14.62
CA PHE A 12 -33.55 8.12 15.02
C PHE A 12 -34.81 8.06 15.88
N LYS A 13 -35.74 7.16 15.54
CA LYS A 13 -36.91 6.88 16.37
C LYS A 13 -36.49 6.38 17.76
N ALA A 14 -35.50 5.49 17.83
CA ALA A 14 -34.99 4.97 19.09
C ALA A 14 -34.25 6.04 19.92
N LEU A 15 -33.51 6.94 19.27
CA LEU A 15 -32.85 8.09 19.93
C LEU A 15 -33.83 9.21 20.34
N GLY A 16 -35.08 9.18 19.86
CA GLY A 16 -36.11 10.17 20.14
C GLY A 16 -35.87 11.54 19.50
N ARG A 17 -35.00 11.61 18.48
CA ARG A 17 -34.68 12.82 17.70
C ARG A 17 -34.23 12.42 16.30
N THR A 18 -34.66 13.19 15.30
CA THR A 18 -34.10 13.14 13.94
C THR A 18 -32.82 13.96 13.88
N TYR A 19 -31.77 13.39 13.30
CA TYR A 19 -30.48 14.04 13.08
C TYR A 19 -30.27 14.26 11.58
N THR A 20 -29.47 15.27 11.21
CA THR A 20 -28.87 15.30 9.87
C THR A 20 -27.70 14.32 9.81
N ASP A 21 -27.22 14.00 8.62
CA ASP A 21 -26.07 13.10 8.44
C ASP A 21 -24.83 13.70 9.14
N GLU A 22 -24.61 15.01 9.04
CA GLU A 22 -23.50 15.72 9.69
C GLU A 22 -23.66 15.78 11.22
N GLU A 23 -24.87 16.04 11.73
CA GLU A 23 -25.12 16.05 13.17
C GLU A 23 -24.87 14.67 13.80
N PHE A 24 -25.20 13.60 13.07
CA PHE A 24 -24.98 12.24 13.53
C PHE A 24 -23.52 11.80 13.41
N ASP A 25 -22.82 12.24 12.37
CA ASP A 25 -21.38 12.01 12.22
C ASP A 25 -20.58 12.72 13.33
N GLU A 26 -20.92 13.99 13.65
CA GLU A 26 -20.32 14.70 14.78
C GLU A 26 -20.60 13.99 16.12
N LEU A 27 -21.80 13.44 16.29
CA LEU A 27 -22.14 12.63 17.47
C LEU A 27 -21.29 11.36 17.55
N CYS A 28 -21.07 10.68 16.42
CA CYS A 28 -20.21 9.50 16.36
C CYS A 28 -18.78 9.88 16.76
N PHE A 29 -18.24 10.93 16.15
CA PHE A 29 -16.89 11.42 16.42
C PHE A 29 -16.69 11.80 17.91
N GLU A 30 -17.65 12.51 18.52
CA GLU A 30 -17.59 12.86 19.95
C GLU A 30 -17.56 11.64 20.88
N PHE A 31 -18.18 10.53 20.48
CA PHE A 31 -18.27 9.30 21.28
C PHE A 31 -17.17 8.28 20.94
N GLY A 32 -16.37 8.52 19.89
CA GLY A 32 -15.34 7.58 19.41
C GLY A 32 -15.87 6.50 18.47
N LEU A 33 -16.96 6.78 17.76
CA LEU A 33 -17.50 6.00 16.64
C LEU A 33 -17.20 6.71 15.32
N GLU A 34 -17.33 5.99 14.22
CA GLU A 34 -17.16 6.54 12.88
C GLU A 34 -18.36 6.13 12.01
N LEU A 35 -18.98 7.08 11.31
CA LEU A 35 -20.00 6.79 10.31
C LEU A 35 -19.30 6.47 8.98
N ASP A 36 -19.01 5.19 8.73
CA ASP A 36 -18.19 4.72 7.60
C ASP A 36 -18.90 4.95 6.24
N GLU A 37 -20.14 4.47 6.12
CA GLU A 37 -20.92 4.66 4.90
C GLU A 37 -22.43 4.75 5.15
N ILE A 38 -23.11 5.52 4.29
CA ILE A 38 -24.57 5.59 4.19
C ILE A 38 -24.95 4.91 2.88
N THR A 39 -25.62 3.76 2.96
CA THR A 39 -25.97 2.93 1.79
C THR A 39 -27.40 2.39 1.91
N SER A 40 -27.93 1.71 0.89
CA SER A 40 -29.17 0.92 1.02
C SER A 40 -28.95 -0.56 0.73
N GLU A 41 -29.85 -1.44 1.18
CA GLU A 41 -29.77 -2.89 0.88
C GLU A 41 -29.74 -3.13 -0.63
N ARG A 42 -30.49 -2.32 -1.39
CA ARG A 42 -30.50 -2.34 -2.84
C ARG A 42 -29.14 -2.01 -3.45
N GLU A 43 -28.47 -0.97 -2.97
CA GLU A 43 -27.14 -0.58 -3.46
C GLU A 43 -26.08 -1.65 -3.16
N ILE A 44 -26.13 -2.26 -1.97
CA ILE A 44 -25.20 -3.33 -1.59
C ILE A 44 -25.37 -4.54 -2.52
N ILE A 45 -26.62 -5.00 -2.71
CA ILE A 45 -26.90 -6.17 -3.56
C ILE A 45 -26.61 -5.86 -5.03
N SER A 46 -26.92 -4.65 -5.50
CA SER A 46 -26.58 -4.19 -6.86
C SER A 46 -25.07 -4.24 -7.09
N LYS A 47 -24.27 -3.71 -6.15
CA LYS A 47 -22.81 -3.66 -6.25
C LYS A 47 -22.15 -5.04 -6.19
N GLU A 48 -22.66 -5.94 -5.34
CA GLU A 48 -22.04 -7.26 -5.13
C GLU A 48 -22.56 -8.36 -6.06
N GLN A 49 -23.85 -8.34 -6.37
CA GLN A 49 -24.55 -9.45 -7.06
C GLN A 49 -25.25 -9.02 -8.35
N GLY A 50 -25.15 -7.74 -8.73
CA GLY A 50 -25.73 -7.17 -9.94
C GLY A 50 -27.20 -6.74 -9.78
N ASP A 51 -27.61 -5.80 -10.63
CA ASP A 51 -28.93 -5.14 -10.55
C ASP A 51 -30.13 -6.09 -10.64
N SER A 52 -29.98 -7.21 -11.34
CA SER A 52 -31.06 -8.20 -11.51
C SER A 52 -31.58 -8.77 -10.18
N LYS A 53 -30.69 -8.98 -9.21
CA LYS A 53 -31.02 -9.49 -7.87
C LYS A 53 -31.42 -8.40 -6.88
N ALA A 54 -31.16 -7.13 -7.21
CA ALA A 54 -31.51 -5.98 -6.38
C ALA A 54 -32.97 -5.51 -6.57
N SER A 55 -33.71 -6.11 -7.50
CA SER A 55 -35.09 -5.71 -7.84
C SER A 55 -36.09 -5.92 -6.69
N ASP A 56 -35.88 -6.92 -5.85
CA ASP A 56 -36.70 -7.22 -4.66
C ASP A 56 -36.12 -6.63 -3.35
N ALA A 57 -34.99 -5.91 -3.42
CA ALA A 57 -34.29 -5.39 -2.24
C ALA A 57 -34.86 -4.04 -1.75
N SER A 58 -34.77 -3.80 -0.44
CA SER A 58 -35.29 -2.58 0.17
C SER A 58 -34.40 -1.37 -0.13
N ASP A 59 -35.02 -0.21 -0.41
CA ASP A 59 -34.31 1.07 -0.60
C ASP A 59 -34.20 1.87 0.72
N VAL A 60 -34.31 1.16 1.86
CA VAL A 60 -34.18 1.78 3.18
C VAL A 60 -32.73 2.19 3.41
N ILE A 61 -32.56 3.43 3.90
CA ILE A 61 -31.26 4.01 4.21
C ILE A 61 -30.67 3.32 5.45
N LEU A 62 -29.49 2.75 5.28
CA LEU A 62 -28.68 2.08 6.28
C LEU A 62 -27.45 2.93 6.61
N TYR A 63 -27.22 3.14 7.89
CA TYR A 63 -25.95 3.65 8.39
C TYR A 63 -25.05 2.48 8.76
N LYS A 64 -23.84 2.47 8.23
CA LYS A 64 -22.78 1.58 8.68
C LYS A 64 -21.88 2.34 9.64
N ILE A 65 -21.98 1.96 10.91
CA ILE A 65 -21.26 2.61 12.00
C ILE A 65 -20.12 1.68 12.40
N ASP A 66 -18.89 2.21 12.34
CA ASP A 66 -17.70 1.53 12.81
C ASP A 66 -17.55 1.71 14.33
N VAL A 67 -17.36 0.57 15.00
CA VAL A 67 -17.37 0.46 16.45
C VAL A 67 -16.01 -0.06 16.94
N PRO A 68 -15.47 0.47 18.05
CA PRO A 68 -14.25 -0.03 18.66
C PRO A 68 -14.34 -1.54 18.99
N ALA A 69 -13.30 -2.30 18.63
CA ALA A 69 -13.30 -3.75 18.81
C ALA A 69 -13.30 -4.22 20.29
N ASN A 70 -12.99 -3.32 21.23
CA ASN A 70 -13.06 -3.55 22.67
C ASN A 70 -14.48 -3.39 23.25
N ARG A 71 -15.36 -2.61 22.61
CA ARG A 71 -16.70 -2.28 23.12
C ARG A 71 -17.77 -3.22 22.56
N TYR A 72 -17.87 -4.41 23.15
CA TYR A 72 -18.83 -5.43 22.72
C TYR A 72 -20.30 -5.03 22.95
N ASP A 73 -20.55 -4.13 23.89
CA ASP A 73 -21.87 -3.57 24.19
C ASP A 73 -22.43 -2.70 23.06
N LEU A 74 -21.61 -2.31 22.08
CA LEU A 74 -22.00 -1.44 20.96
C LEU A 74 -22.19 -2.21 19.65
N LEU A 75 -22.18 -3.55 19.67
CA LEU A 75 -22.29 -4.39 18.47
C LEU A 75 -23.72 -4.58 17.95
N CYS A 76 -24.70 -3.93 18.57
CA CYS A 76 -26.09 -3.93 18.12
C CYS A 76 -26.74 -2.55 18.31
N LEU A 77 -27.91 -2.37 17.72
CA LEU A 77 -28.64 -1.11 17.77
C LEU A 77 -29.03 -0.73 19.20
N GLU A 78 -29.50 -1.69 20.00
CA GLU A 78 -29.91 -1.47 21.39
C GLU A 78 -28.73 -0.94 22.22
N GLY A 79 -27.55 -1.52 22.01
CA GLY A 79 -26.30 -1.11 22.59
C GLY A 79 -25.89 0.31 22.23
N LEU A 80 -25.85 0.61 20.93
CA LEU A 80 -25.51 1.94 20.39
C LEU A 80 -26.47 3.01 20.90
N VAL A 81 -27.78 2.79 20.79
CA VAL A 81 -28.80 3.74 21.24
C VAL A 81 -28.65 4.02 22.72
N ARG A 82 -28.49 2.98 23.54
CA ARG A 82 -28.34 3.14 24.99
C ARG A 82 -27.05 3.88 25.34
N GLY A 83 -25.93 3.52 24.74
CA GLY A 83 -24.64 4.21 24.94
C GLY A 83 -24.74 5.70 24.61
N LEU A 84 -25.28 6.04 23.44
CA LEU A 84 -25.43 7.43 22.98
C LEU A 84 -26.45 8.22 23.82
N GLN A 85 -27.55 7.61 24.26
CA GLN A 85 -28.54 8.27 25.12
C GLN A 85 -27.97 8.59 26.51
N VAL A 86 -27.21 7.66 27.11
CA VAL A 86 -26.52 7.90 28.39
C VAL A 86 -25.44 8.97 28.23
N PHE A 87 -24.69 8.94 27.13
CA PHE A 87 -23.67 9.94 26.82
C PHE A 87 -24.21 11.37 26.71
N LYS A 88 -25.44 11.52 26.19
CA LYS A 88 -26.17 12.80 26.10
C LYS A 88 -27.04 13.12 27.32
N ASN A 89 -26.93 12.34 28.40
CA ASN A 89 -27.72 12.50 29.64
C ASN A 89 -29.25 12.46 29.42
N LYS A 90 -29.72 11.76 28.39
CA LYS A 90 -31.17 11.59 28.12
C LYS A 90 -31.77 10.38 28.84
N LEU A 91 -30.92 9.41 29.17
CA LEU A 91 -31.29 8.16 29.82
C LEU A 91 -30.32 7.89 30.97
N GLU A 92 -30.82 7.38 32.08
CA GLU A 92 -29.98 6.79 33.12
C GLU A 92 -29.56 5.37 32.70
N ALA A 93 -28.32 4.99 32.99
CA ALA A 93 -27.83 3.65 32.67
C ALA A 93 -28.67 2.59 33.42
N PRO A 94 -29.26 1.61 32.72
CA PRO A 94 -30.12 0.62 33.36
C PRO A 94 -29.31 -0.34 34.24
N ARG A 95 -29.96 -0.85 35.29
CA ARG A 95 -29.38 -1.84 36.19
C ARG A 95 -29.88 -3.24 35.84
N TYR A 96 -28.98 -4.09 35.37
CA TYR A 96 -29.28 -5.48 35.02
C TYR A 96 -29.36 -6.32 36.29
N ARG A 97 -30.45 -7.08 36.44
CA ARG A 97 -30.68 -7.91 37.61
C ARG A 97 -30.88 -9.36 37.21
N ARG A 98 -30.20 -10.25 37.91
CA ARG A 98 -30.47 -11.68 37.86
C ARG A 98 -31.59 -12.02 38.81
N LEU A 99 -32.61 -12.73 38.32
CA LEU A 99 -33.73 -13.22 39.10
C LEU A 99 -33.71 -14.75 39.20
N SER A 100 -34.25 -15.26 40.30
CA SER A 100 -34.66 -16.66 40.39
C SER A 100 -36.03 -16.82 39.71
N PRO A 101 -36.36 -18.00 39.16
CA PRO A 101 -37.65 -18.23 38.50
C PRO A 101 -38.83 -18.03 39.48
N ASP A 102 -39.93 -17.45 38.99
CA ASP A 102 -41.13 -17.15 39.79
C ASP A 102 -41.86 -18.40 40.29
N SER A 103 -41.77 -19.52 39.55
CA SER A 103 -42.33 -20.82 39.93
C SER A 103 -41.48 -21.97 39.40
N GLY A 104 -40.99 -22.84 40.28
CA GLY A 104 -40.23 -24.04 39.93
C GLY A 104 -38.72 -23.95 40.21
N GLU A 105 -37.99 -24.99 39.82
CA GLU A 105 -36.52 -25.02 39.89
C GLU A 105 -35.91 -24.26 38.69
N PRO A 106 -34.72 -23.64 38.85
CA PRO A 106 -34.01 -23.01 37.75
C PRO A 106 -33.65 -24.04 36.67
N GLN A 107 -33.63 -23.61 35.41
CA GLN A 107 -33.20 -24.47 34.30
C GLN A 107 -31.75 -24.93 34.54
N ARG A 108 -31.50 -26.23 34.35
CA ARG A 108 -30.20 -26.84 34.63
C ARG A 108 -29.53 -27.33 33.35
N LEU A 109 -28.25 -27.03 33.17
CA LEU A 109 -27.38 -27.55 32.11
C LEU A 109 -26.25 -28.37 32.74
N ILE A 110 -26.22 -29.67 32.47
CA ILE A 110 -25.28 -30.62 33.06
C ILE A 110 -24.14 -30.90 32.08
N ILE A 111 -22.91 -30.59 32.47
CA ILE A 111 -21.70 -30.84 31.68
C ILE A 111 -21.10 -32.18 32.09
N THR A 112 -20.83 -33.01 31.09
CA THR A 112 -20.26 -34.36 31.28
C THR A 112 -18.74 -34.38 31.01
N LYS A 113 -18.02 -35.39 31.49
CA LYS A 113 -16.53 -35.45 31.44
C LYS A 113 -15.99 -35.53 30.02
N GLU A 114 -16.76 -36.09 29.10
CA GLU A 114 -16.41 -36.30 27.70
C GLU A 114 -16.19 -34.97 26.97
N THR A 115 -16.85 -33.90 27.41
CA THR A 115 -16.73 -32.56 26.83
C THR A 115 -15.30 -31.99 26.91
N ALA A 116 -14.51 -32.39 27.91
CA ALA A 116 -13.14 -31.92 28.11
C ALA A 116 -12.21 -32.25 26.92
N ALA A 117 -12.50 -33.30 26.16
CA ALA A 117 -11.72 -33.67 24.97
C ALA A 117 -11.88 -32.67 23.81
N VAL A 118 -12.96 -31.88 23.81
CA VAL A 118 -13.31 -30.99 22.70
C VAL A 118 -13.44 -29.54 23.14
N ARG A 119 -14.33 -29.30 24.10
CA ARG A 119 -14.79 -28.00 24.61
C ARG A 119 -15.23 -28.15 26.07
N PRO A 120 -14.36 -27.81 27.03
CA PRO A 120 -14.57 -28.16 28.44
C PRO A 120 -15.65 -27.36 29.17
N HIS A 121 -16.12 -26.24 28.62
CA HIS A 121 -16.96 -25.30 29.35
C HIS A 121 -18.25 -24.98 28.61
N ALA A 122 -19.31 -24.72 29.38
CA ALA A 122 -20.55 -24.13 28.88
C ALA A 122 -21.15 -23.24 29.96
N VAL A 123 -21.87 -22.19 29.54
CA VAL A 123 -22.65 -21.31 30.41
C VAL A 123 -24.04 -21.12 29.80
N ALA A 124 -25.06 -20.84 30.61
CA ALA A 124 -26.43 -20.68 30.11
C ALA A 124 -27.21 -19.62 30.88
N ALA A 125 -28.28 -19.10 30.27
CA ALA A 125 -29.22 -18.16 30.87
C ALA A 125 -30.60 -18.26 30.19
N VAL A 126 -31.63 -17.70 30.82
CA VAL A 126 -32.98 -17.62 30.26
C VAL A 126 -33.48 -16.18 30.20
N LEU A 127 -34.01 -15.78 29.05
CA LEU A 127 -34.80 -14.55 28.90
C LEU A 127 -36.29 -14.92 28.85
N ARG A 128 -37.07 -14.45 29.84
CA ARG A 128 -38.51 -14.73 29.95
C ARG A 128 -39.36 -13.64 29.33
N ASN A 129 -40.43 -14.06 28.65
CA ASN A 129 -41.45 -13.18 28.09
C ASN A 129 -40.87 -12.05 27.22
N ILE A 130 -39.90 -12.38 26.36
CA ILE A 130 -39.33 -11.44 25.39
C ILE A 130 -40.36 -11.10 24.31
N THR A 131 -40.33 -9.86 23.84
CA THR A 131 -41.18 -9.39 22.74
C THR A 131 -40.37 -9.14 21.48
N PHE A 132 -40.39 -10.11 20.56
CA PHE A 132 -39.80 -9.99 19.24
C PHE A 132 -40.74 -9.27 18.27
N THR A 133 -40.24 -8.18 17.69
CA THR A 133 -40.70 -7.67 16.39
C THR A 133 -39.74 -8.16 15.31
N GLN A 134 -40.07 -7.97 14.03
CA GLN A 134 -39.17 -8.36 12.93
C GLN A 134 -37.79 -7.71 13.10
N GLU A 135 -37.75 -6.41 13.39
CA GLU A 135 -36.50 -5.65 13.54
C GLU A 135 -35.68 -6.12 14.74
N ARG A 136 -36.33 -6.40 15.87
CA ARG A 136 -35.65 -6.89 17.08
C ARG A 136 -35.12 -8.30 16.91
N TYR A 137 -35.85 -9.15 16.19
CA TYR A 137 -35.40 -10.50 15.87
C TYR A 137 -34.17 -10.46 14.97
N ASP A 138 -34.19 -9.63 13.93
CA ASP A 138 -33.05 -9.46 13.03
C ASP A 138 -31.84 -8.88 13.79
N SER A 139 -32.04 -7.88 14.65
CA SER A 139 -30.99 -7.33 15.54
C SER A 139 -30.41 -8.41 16.48
N PHE A 140 -31.25 -9.30 17.03
CA PHE A 140 -30.81 -10.38 17.91
C PHE A 140 -29.91 -11.39 17.21
N ILE A 141 -30.29 -11.81 16.00
CA ILE A 141 -29.49 -12.70 15.17
C ILE A 141 -28.21 -12.02 14.71
N GLU A 142 -28.27 -10.74 14.34
CA GLU A 142 -27.10 -9.98 13.94
C GLU A 142 -26.09 -9.85 15.08
N LEU A 143 -26.53 -9.51 16.31
CA LEU A 143 -25.67 -9.46 17.49
C LEU A 143 -24.96 -10.80 17.70
N GLN A 144 -25.69 -11.91 17.60
CA GLN A 144 -25.13 -13.25 17.75
C GLN A 144 -23.99 -13.50 16.73
N GLU A 145 -24.22 -13.18 15.46
CA GLU A 145 -23.23 -13.39 14.39
C GLU A 145 -22.03 -12.41 14.54
N LYS A 146 -22.25 -11.15 14.94
CA LYS A 146 -21.16 -10.18 15.21
C LYS A 146 -20.27 -10.64 16.36
N LEU A 147 -20.86 -11.15 17.45
CA LEU A 147 -20.11 -11.72 18.57
C LEU A 147 -19.35 -12.98 18.12
N HIS A 148 -19.95 -13.84 17.29
CA HIS A 148 -19.30 -15.03 16.73
C HIS A 148 -18.07 -14.71 15.88
N GLN A 149 -18.16 -13.67 15.05
CA GLN A 149 -17.08 -13.25 14.16
C GLN A 149 -15.94 -12.57 14.93
N ASN A 150 -16.27 -11.71 15.91
CA ASN A 150 -15.29 -10.92 16.67
C ASN A 150 -14.76 -11.67 17.90
N ILE A 151 -15.37 -11.47 19.08
CA ILE A 151 -14.86 -11.96 20.38
C ILE A 151 -14.70 -13.49 20.41
N CYS A 152 -15.54 -14.22 19.68
CA CYS A 152 -15.51 -15.68 19.64
C CYS A 152 -14.50 -16.25 18.63
N ARG A 153 -13.84 -15.41 17.81
CA ARG A 153 -12.92 -15.78 16.71
C ARG A 153 -13.52 -16.82 15.77
N LYS A 154 -14.58 -16.44 15.04
CA LYS A 154 -15.33 -17.33 14.13
C LYS A 154 -15.77 -18.61 14.86
N ARG A 155 -16.44 -18.43 16.00
CA ARG A 155 -16.92 -19.49 16.89
C ARG A 155 -15.85 -20.39 17.50
N SER A 156 -14.55 -20.21 17.23
CA SER A 156 -13.49 -21.13 17.69
C SER A 156 -13.40 -21.19 19.22
N LEU A 157 -13.52 -20.04 19.89
CA LEU A 157 -13.39 -19.93 21.35
C LEU A 157 -14.73 -20.11 22.08
N VAL A 158 -15.80 -19.56 21.53
CA VAL A 158 -17.16 -19.61 22.10
C VAL A 158 -18.16 -19.82 20.97
N ALA A 159 -19.14 -20.70 21.14
CA ALA A 159 -20.29 -20.80 20.25
C ALA A 159 -21.56 -20.62 21.05
N ILE A 160 -22.45 -19.80 20.51
CA ILE A 160 -23.71 -19.39 21.14
C ILE A 160 -24.82 -20.14 20.43
N GLY A 161 -25.64 -20.85 21.20
CA GLY A 161 -26.94 -21.32 20.77
C GLY A 161 -28.04 -20.51 21.45
N THR A 162 -29.15 -20.41 20.73
CA THR A 162 -30.36 -19.71 21.15
C THR A 162 -31.52 -20.62 20.80
N HIS A 163 -32.33 -20.91 21.79
CA HIS A 163 -33.36 -21.95 21.74
C HIS A 163 -34.70 -21.43 22.25
N ASP A 164 -35.78 -21.83 21.59
CA ASP A 164 -37.14 -21.58 22.09
C ASP A 164 -37.41 -22.51 23.27
N LEU A 165 -37.44 -21.94 24.49
CA LEU A 165 -37.62 -22.68 25.72
C LEU A 165 -39.00 -23.36 25.80
N ASP A 166 -40.01 -22.82 25.11
CA ASP A 166 -41.37 -23.37 25.14
C ASP A 166 -41.49 -24.68 24.33
N THR A 167 -40.50 -24.97 23.48
CA THR A 167 -40.44 -26.20 22.66
C THR A 167 -39.64 -27.32 23.31
N ILE A 168 -38.83 -27.02 24.33
CA ILE A 168 -37.85 -27.95 24.92
C ILE A 168 -38.14 -28.17 26.41
N SER A 169 -37.57 -29.22 27.00
CA SER A 169 -37.76 -29.51 28.43
C SER A 169 -36.44 -29.80 29.11
N GLY A 170 -36.18 -29.11 30.23
CA GLY A 170 -35.02 -29.36 31.08
C GLY A 170 -35.19 -30.63 31.94
N PRO A 171 -34.11 -31.11 32.61
CA PRO A 171 -32.74 -30.60 32.56
C PRO A 171 -32.02 -30.92 31.24
N PHE A 172 -31.10 -30.05 30.85
CA PHE A 172 -30.31 -30.16 29.62
C PHE A 172 -28.96 -30.83 29.90
N THR A 173 -28.43 -31.58 28.93
CA THR A 173 -27.14 -32.28 29.06
C THR A 173 -26.18 -31.88 27.95
N TYR A 174 -25.04 -31.30 28.32
CA TYR A 174 -23.91 -31.04 27.43
C TYR A 174 -22.90 -32.19 27.49
N THR A 175 -22.76 -32.92 26.39
CA THR A 175 -21.88 -34.09 26.28
C THR A 175 -21.14 -34.14 24.95
N ALA A 176 -20.24 -35.10 24.80
CA ALA A 176 -19.56 -35.35 23.53
C ALA A 176 -19.67 -36.84 23.17
N LYS A 177 -20.13 -37.14 21.95
CA LYS A 177 -20.35 -38.50 21.45
C LYS A 177 -19.63 -38.71 20.12
N ALA A 178 -19.44 -39.97 19.73
CA ALA A 178 -18.89 -40.27 18.41
C ALA A 178 -19.83 -39.70 17.31
N PRO A 179 -19.28 -39.22 16.18
CA PRO A 179 -20.07 -38.57 15.13
C PRO A 179 -21.08 -39.48 14.44
N GLY A 180 -20.98 -40.81 14.60
CA GLY A 180 -21.96 -41.79 14.13
C GLY A 180 -23.21 -41.88 15.01
N ASP A 181 -23.11 -41.51 16.28
CA ASP A 181 -24.16 -41.70 17.30
C ASP A 181 -25.06 -40.47 17.47
N ILE A 182 -24.77 -39.38 16.74
CA ILE A 182 -25.51 -38.12 16.81
C ILE A 182 -26.36 -38.01 15.56
N CYS A 183 -27.68 -38.09 15.71
CA CYS A 183 -28.66 -37.94 14.62
C CYS A 183 -29.69 -36.89 15.01
N PHE A 184 -29.86 -35.86 14.18
CA PHE A 184 -30.86 -34.82 14.40
C PHE A 184 -31.21 -34.08 13.11
N ARG A 185 -32.28 -33.28 13.17
CA ARG A 185 -32.68 -32.37 12.09
C ARG A 185 -32.00 -31.01 12.30
N PRO A 186 -31.00 -30.64 11.48
CA PRO A 186 -30.35 -29.35 11.61
C PRO A 186 -31.25 -28.23 11.08
N LEU A 187 -30.94 -27.00 11.48
CA LEU A 187 -31.67 -25.80 11.07
C LEU A 187 -31.84 -25.71 9.54
N ASN A 188 -33.05 -25.36 9.10
CA ASN A 188 -33.42 -25.18 7.69
C ASN A 188 -33.28 -26.46 6.82
N GLN A 189 -33.26 -27.65 7.43
CA GLN A 189 -33.33 -28.92 6.72
C GLN A 189 -34.57 -29.70 7.12
N THR A 190 -35.13 -30.46 6.18
CA THR A 190 -36.34 -31.26 6.41
C THR A 190 -36.06 -32.68 6.87
N LYS A 191 -34.88 -33.21 6.52
CA LYS A 191 -34.44 -34.57 6.85
C LYS A 191 -33.54 -34.58 8.07
N GLU A 192 -33.57 -35.70 8.79
CA GLU A 192 -32.58 -36.00 9.83
C GLU A 192 -31.29 -36.51 9.20
N TYR A 193 -30.17 -36.09 9.77
CA TYR A 193 -28.85 -36.48 9.33
C TYR A 193 -27.99 -36.87 10.52
N THR A 194 -27.09 -37.81 10.29
CA THR A 194 -26.02 -38.13 11.24
C THR A 194 -24.93 -37.06 11.19
N ALA A 195 -24.23 -36.77 12.29
CA ALA A 195 -23.17 -35.75 12.30
C ALA A 195 -22.07 -35.99 11.25
N THR A 196 -21.74 -37.26 10.97
CA THR A 196 -20.81 -37.63 9.88
C THR A 196 -21.32 -37.18 8.49
N GLN A 197 -22.63 -37.32 8.25
CA GLN A 197 -23.27 -36.89 7.01
C GLN A 197 -23.35 -35.36 6.94
N LEU A 198 -23.63 -34.68 8.06
CA LEU A 198 -23.66 -33.22 8.13
C LEU A 198 -22.31 -32.58 7.77
N MET A 199 -21.20 -33.15 8.24
CA MET A 199 -19.86 -32.66 7.89
C MET A 199 -19.62 -32.72 6.38
N SER A 200 -20.10 -33.77 5.72
CA SER A 200 -19.99 -33.91 4.26
C SER A 200 -20.91 -32.95 3.52
N LEU A 201 -22.14 -32.77 4.02
CA LEU A 201 -23.14 -31.86 3.44
C LEU A 201 -22.68 -30.39 3.48
N TYR A 202 -22.15 -29.95 4.62
CA TYR A 202 -21.78 -28.54 4.81
C TYR A 202 -20.41 -28.17 4.22
N LYS A 203 -19.63 -29.13 3.68
CA LYS A 203 -18.40 -28.81 2.92
C LYS A 203 -18.68 -27.98 1.68
N THR A 204 -19.87 -28.08 1.12
CA THR A 204 -20.33 -27.27 -0.03
C THR A 204 -21.04 -25.98 0.38
N ASP A 205 -21.37 -25.82 1.66
CA ASP A 205 -22.06 -24.63 2.17
C ASP A 205 -21.09 -23.44 2.29
N SER A 206 -21.49 -22.27 1.79
CA SER A 206 -20.62 -21.10 1.77
C SER A 206 -20.37 -20.49 3.16
N HIS A 207 -21.31 -20.64 4.10
CA HIS A 207 -21.21 -20.05 5.43
C HIS A 207 -20.58 -21.04 6.42
N LEU A 208 -21.12 -22.27 6.45
CA LEU A 208 -20.77 -23.26 7.48
C LEU A 208 -19.44 -23.98 7.22
N LYS A 209 -18.96 -24.05 5.98
CA LYS A 209 -17.68 -24.67 5.62
C LYS A 209 -16.50 -24.16 6.45
N HIS A 210 -16.52 -22.89 6.83
CA HIS A 210 -15.44 -22.27 7.60
C HIS A 210 -15.36 -22.77 9.05
N TYR A 211 -16.44 -23.33 9.59
CA TYR A 211 -16.52 -23.79 10.99
C TYR A 211 -16.27 -25.29 11.14
N LEU A 212 -16.39 -26.09 10.07
CA LEU A 212 -16.19 -27.55 10.13
C LEU A 212 -14.82 -27.96 10.67
N PRO A 213 -13.69 -27.35 10.24
CA PRO A 213 -12.36 -27.74 10.72
C PRO A 213 -12.14 -27.57 12.23
N ILE A 214 -13.04 -26.87 12.94
CA ILE A 214 -12.92 -26.67 14.39
C ILE A 214 -13.06 -28.00 15.15
N ILE A 215 -13.92 -28.90 14.66
CA ILE A 215 -14.18 -30.20 15.31
C ILE A 215 -14.01 -31.42 14.40
N GLU A 216 -13.82 -31.24 13.08
CA GLU A 216 -13.78 -32.34 12.09
C GLU A 216 -12.76 -33.44 12.43
N ASP A 217 -11.58 -33.07 12.93
CA ASP A 217 -10.50 -34.02 13.23
C ASP A 217 -10.60 -34.66 14.64
N LYS A 218 -11.68 -34.39 15.39
CA LYS A 218 -11.84 -34.86 16.78
C LYS A 218 -12.59 -36.20 16.84
N PRO A 219 -12.23 -37.08 17.81
CA PRO A 219 -12.86 -38.40 17.92
C PRO A 219 -14.32 -38.36 18.39
N VAL A 220 -14.71 -37.28 19.08
CA VAL A 220 -16.07 -37.05 19.58
C VAL A 220 -16.49 -35.63 19.26
N TYR A 221 -17.79 -35.43 19.00
CA TYR A 221 -18.39 -34.13 18.72
C TYR A 221 -19.28 -33.70 19.89
N PRO A 222 -19.25 -32.41 20.26
CA PRO A 222 -20.02 -31.92 21.37
C PRO A 222 -21.48 -31.69 20.93
N VAL A 223 -22.41 -32.01 21.82
CA VAL A 223 -23.86 -32.03 21.56
C VAL A 223 -24.61 -31.69 22.84
N ILE A 224 -25.74 -30.99 22.69
CA ILE A 224 -26.63 -30.64 23.81
C ILE A 224 -27.95 -31.38 23.63
N TYR A 225 -28.40 -32.06 24.67
CA TYR A 225 -29.68 -32.78 24.72
C TYR A 225 -30.65 -32.14 25.71
N ASP A 226 -31.94 -32.28 25.45
CA ASP A 226 -33.02 -32.04 26.41
C ASP A 226 -33.34 -33.30 27.24
N SER A 227 -34.28 -33.20 28.17
CA SER A 227 -34.69 -34.34 29.01
C SER A 227 -35.43 -35.45 28.25
N ASN A 228 -35.98 -35.14 27.07
CA ASN A 228 -36.61 -36.11 26.17
C ASN A 228 -35.58 -36.82 25.25
N GLY A 229 -34.30 -36.46 25.34
CA GLY A 229 -33.24 -36.99 24.49
C GLY A 229 -33.18 -36.38 23.09
N ILE A 230 -33.84 -35.23 22.88
CA ILE A 230 -33.82 -34.45 21.64
C ILE A 230 -32.55 -33.61 21.59
N VAL A 231 -31.87 -33.60 20.45
CA VAL A 231 -30.69 -32.76 20.21
C VAL A 231 -31.11 -31.31 20.01
N LEU A 232 -30.59 -30.42 20.87
CA LEU A 232 -30.78 -28.97 20.76
C LEU A 232 -29.80 -28.34 19.79
N SER A 233 -28.51 -28.67 19.93
CA SER A 233 -27.46 -28.13 19.09
C SER A 233 -26.26 -29.07 19.01
N MET A 234 -25.48 -28.92 17.94
CA MET A 234 -24.16 -29.52 17.77
C MET A 234 -23.14 -28.38 17.66
N PRO A 235 -22.66 -27.82 18.79
CA PRO A 235 -21.68 -26.75 18.77
C PRO A 235 -20.37 -27.19 18.10
N PRO A 236 -19.60 -26.29 17.45
CA PRO A 236 -19.90 -24.91 17.08
C PRO A 236 -20.63 -24.77 15.72
N ILE A 237 -21.16 -25.86 15.17
CA ILE A 237 -21.57 -25.91 13.76
C ILE A 237 -22.98 -25.39 13.56
N ILE A 238 -23.99 -26.08 14.12
CA ILE A 238 -25.39 -25.81 13.81
C ILE A 238 -26.33 -26.20 14.96
N ASN A 239 -27.44 -25.48 15.05
CA ASN A 239 -28.53 -25.78 15.99
C ASN A 239 -29.57 -26.70 15.35
N GLY A 240 -30.37 -27.36 16.17
CA GLY A 240 -31.49 -28.18 15.76
C GLY A 240 -32.71 -27.34 15.36
N ASP A 241 -33.44 -27.80 14.35
CA ASP A 241 -34.66 -27.13 13.86
C ASP A 241 -35.81 -27.15 14.89
N HIS A 242 -35.84 -28.17 15.75
CA HIS A 242 -36.85 -28.34 16.80
C HIS A 242 -36.93 -27.15 17.77
N SER A 243 -35.76 -26.64 18.18
CA SER A 243 -35.62 -25.54 19.15
C SER A 243 -35.48 -24.16 18.49
N LYS A 244 -35.82 -24.04 17.21
CA LYS A 244 -35.62 -22.81 16.43
C LYS A 244 -36.43 -21.65 17.01
N ILE A 245 -35.76 -20.54 17.27
CA ILE A 245 -36.42 -19.29 17.65
C ILE A 245 -37.19 -18.68 16.48
N SER A 246 -38.33 -18.07 16.78
CA SER A 246 -39.21 -17.41 15.83
C SER A 246 -39.79 -16.12 16.41
N LEU A 247 -40.51 -15.34 15.60
CA LEU A 247 -41.22 -14.15 16.08
C LEU A 247 -42.27 -14.43 17.17
N LYS A 248 -42.73 -15.68 17.29
CA LYS A 248 -43.71 -16.10 18.31
C LYS A 248 -43.07 -16.50 19.63
N THR A 249 -41.76 -16.77 19.63
CA THR A 249 -41.02 -17.23 20.80
C THR A 249 -41.12 -16.20 21.93
N LYS A 250 -41.47 -16.67 23.13
CA LYS A 250 -41.59 -15.82 24.32
C LYS A 250 -40.49 -16.09 25.33
N ASN A 251 -40.01 -17.32 25.42
CA ASN A 251 -38.98 -17.68 26.36
C ASN A 251 -37.76 -18.20 25.59
N VAL A 252 -36.60 -17.60 25.80
CA VAL A 252 -35.38 -17.96 25.09
C VAL A 252 -34.38 -18.55 26.08
N PHE A 253 -33.99 -19.80 25.85
CA PHE A 253 -32.86 -20.42 26.51
C PHE A 253 -31.61 -20.15 25.68
N ILE A 254 -30.57 -19.60 26.31
CA ILE A 254 -29.32 -19.21 25.65
C ILE A 254 -28.21 -20.02 26.29
N GLU A 255 -27.43 -20.73 25.48
CA GLU A 255 -26.26 -21.45 25.93
C GLU A 255 -25.02 -21.07 25.13
N CYS A 256 -23.90 -20.92 25.83
CA CYS A 256 -22.61 -20.59 25.26
C CYS A 256 -21.61 -21.69 25.61
N THR A 257 -21.24 -22.51 24.62
CA THR A 257 -20.17 -23.50 24.78
C THR A 257 -18.82 -22.88 24.46
N ALA A 258 -17.78 -23.19 25.24
CA ALA A 258 -16.52 -22.47 25.14
C ALA A 258 -15.30 -23.34 25.43
N THR A 259 -14.17 -22.97 24.82
CA THR A 259 -12.83 -23.37 25.27
C THR A 259 -12.27 -22.41 26.32
N ASP A 260 -12.71 -21.15 26.30
CA ASP A 260 -12.37 -20.11 27.27
C ASP A 260 -13.61 -19.72 28.08
N LEU A 261 -13.63 -20.10 29.36
CA LEU A 261 -14.76 -19.84 30.24
C LEU A 261 -15.06 -18.35 30.41
N THR A 262 -14.03 -17.51 30.55
CA THR A 262 -14.20 -16.06 30.78
C THR A 262 -14.86 -15.41 29.58
N LYS A 263 -14.45 -15.77 28.36
CA LYS A 263 -15.12 -15.28 27.14
C LYS A 263 -16.53 -15.83 27.02
N GLY A 264 -16.76 -17.10 27.38
CA GLY A 264 -18.11 -17.67 27.43
C GLY A 264 -19.05 -16.87 28.32
N LYS A 265 -18.59 -16.50 29.53
CA LYS A 265 -19.34 -15.63 30.45
C LYS A 265 -19.62 -14.25 29.86
N ILE A 266 -18.61 -13.58 29.31
CA ILE A 266 -18.78 -12.23 28.73
C ILE A 266 -19.78 -12.25 27.57
N VAL A 267 -19.71 -13.26 26.70
CA VAL A 267 -20.61 -13.39 25.55
C VAL A 267 -22.05 -13.64 26.01
N LEU A 268 -22.24 -14.50 27.01
CA LEU A 268 -23.56 -14.73 27.61
C LEU A 268 -24.10 -13.43 28.22
N ASP A 269 -23.29 -12.76 29.04
CA ASP A 269 -23.64 -11.50 29.70
C ASP A 269 -23.98 -10.42 28.65
N MET A 270 -23.26 -10.33 27.52
CA MET A 270 -23.60 -9.36 26.45
C MET A 270 -24.97 -9.63 25.86
N ILE A 271 -25.27 -10.85 25.43
CA ILE A 271 -26.56 -11.14 24.79
C ILE A 271 -27.72 -10.84 25.74
N VAL A 272 -27.62 -11.32 26.99
CA VAL A 272 -28.70 -11.14 27.96
C VAL A 272 -28.84 -9.68 28.39
N THR A 273 -27.75 -8.93 28.59
CA THR A 273 -27.83 -7.51 28.96
C THR A 273 -28.40 -6.67 27.83
N MET A 274 -28.04 -6.93 26.56
CA MET A 274 -28.56 -6.16 25.43
C MET A 274 -30.08 -6.37 25.24
N PHE A 275 -30.56 -7.61 25.31
CA PHE A 275 -31.95 -7.95 24.95
C PHE A 275 -32.92 -8.08 26.13
N SER A 276 -32.43 -8.06 27.37
CA SER A 276 -33.30 -8.03 28.56
C SER A 276 -34.20 -6.79 28.63
N GLU A 277 -33.90 -5.72 27.88
CA GLU A 277 -34.77 -4.55 27.71
C GLU A 277 -36.15 -4.91 27.17
N TYR A 278 -36.25 -5.97 26.35
CA TYR A 278 -37.49 -6.40 25.69
C TYR A 278 -38.25 -7.49 26.44
N CYS A 279 -37.82 -7.84 27.65
CA CYS A 279 -38.54 -8.74 28.54
C CYS A 279 -39.71 -8.01 29.21
N ALA A 280 -40.75 -8.75 29.63
CA ALA A 280 -41.91 -8.18 30.31
C ALA A 280 -41.54 -7.38 31.58
N GLN A 281 -40.52 -7.85 32.31
CA GLN A 281 -39.80 -7.05 33.31
C GLN A 281 -38.46 -6.61 32.70
N PRO A 282 -38.33 -5.33 32.28
CA PRO A 282 -37.13 -4.87 31.60
C PRO A 282 -35.86 -5.05 32.45
N PHE A 283 -34.76 -5.38 31.79
CA PHE A 283 -33.42 -5.52 32.39
C PHE A 283 -33.31 -6.63 33.44
N THR A 284 -34.17 -7.65 33.33
CA THR A 284 -34.14 -8.85 34.18
C THR A 284 -33.75 -10.08 33.37
N VAL A 285 -33.00 -10.99 33.99
CA VAL A 285 -32.56 -12.25 33.39
C VAL A 285 -32.80 -13.38 34.39
N GLU A 286 -33.44 -14.46 33.94
CA GLU A 286 -33.64 -15.65 34.77
C GLU A 286 -32.34 -16.46 34.82
N GLN A 287 -31.96 -16.85 36.03
CA GLN A 287 -30.74 -17.62 36.26
C GLN A 287 -30.89 -19.09 35.80
N ALA A 288 -29.81 -19.64 35.26
CA ALA A 288 -29.67 -21.06 34.97
C ALA A 288 -28.53 -21.65 35.81
N GLU A 289 -28.71 -22.91 36.24
CA GLU A 289 -27.70 -23.67 36.95
C GLU A 289 -26.87 -24.49 35.97
N VAL A 290 -25.56 -24.35 36.02
CA VAL A 290 -24.63 -25.19 35.25
C VAL A 290 -23.90 -26.11 36.20
N VAL A 291 -24.07 -27.42 36.00
CA VAL A 291 -23.42 -28.46 36.80
C VAL A 291 -22.19 -28.96 36.05
N TYR A 292 -21.01 -28.79 36.66
CA TYR A 292 -19.74 -29.21 36.09
C TYR A 292 -19.45 -30.70 36.35
N PRO A 293 -18.50 -31.32 35.61
CA PRO A 293 -18.21 -32.74 35.77
C PRO A 293 -17.62 -33.15 37.13
N ASP A 294 -17.17 -32.18 37.93
CA ASP A 294 -16.71 -32.33 39.31
C ASP A 294 -17.86 -32.31 40.34
N GLY A 295 -19.10 -32.11 39.89
CA GLY A 295 -20.28 -31.96 40.73
C GLY A 295 -20.51 -30.54 41.25
N LYS A 296 -19.65 -29.57 40.88
CA LYS A 296 -19.82 -28.16 41.26
C LYS A 296 -20.94 -27.53 40.44
N THR A 297 -21.89 -26.90 41.12
CA THR A 297 -22.94 -26.11 40.48
C THR A 297 -22.58 -24.63 40.50
N CYS A 298 -22.66 -23.97 39.35
CA CYS A 298 -22.49 -22.52 39.23
C CYS A 298 -23.75 -21.90 38.63
N ILE A 299 -24.07 -20.68 39.07
CA ILE A 299 -25.27 -19.95 38.64
C ILE A 299 -24.85 -18.90 37.61
N TYR A 300 -25.53 -18.90 36.47
CA TYR A 300 -25.31 -17.96 35.36
C TYR A 300 -26.62 -17.27 34.96
N PRO A 301 -26.59 -16.06 34.36
CA PRO A 301 -25.41 -15.22 34.15
C PRO A 301 -24.82 -14.71 35.47
N GLU A 302 -23.57 -14.25 35.46
CA GLU A 302 -22.95 -13.72 36.68
C GLU A 302 -23.36 -12.27 36.91
N LEU A 303 -23.47 -11.47 35.83
CA LEU A 303 -23.80 -10.04 35.85
C LEU A 303 -22.99 -9.27 36.91
N ALA A 304 -21.68 -9.49 36.91
CA ALA A 304 -20.78 -8.94 37.91
C ALA A 304 -20.66 -7.42 37.78
N TYR A 305 -21.09 -6.69 38.81
CA TYR A 305 -20.81 -5.27 39.00
C TYR A 305 -19.54 -5.12 39.83
N ARG A 306 -18.46 -4.67 39.19
CA ARG A 306 -17.18 -4.44 39.88
C ARG A 306 -17.14 -3.02 40.40
N LYS A 307 -16.48 -2.81 41.54
CA LYS A 307 -16.28 -1.48 42.11
C LYS A 307 -14.79 -1.19 42.21
N GLU A 308 -14.37 -0.08 41.65
CA GLU A 308 -12.99 0.41 41.75
C GLU A 308 -12.98 1.82 42.34
N LYS A 309 -11.87 2.18 42.97
CA LYS A 309 -11.66 3.50 43.56
C LYS A 309 -10.44 4.15 42.93
N LEU A 310 -10.59 5.39 42.50
CA LEU A 310 -9.59 6.15 41.76
C LEU A 310 -9.51 7.58 42.29
N SER A 311 -8.31 8.17 42.19
CA SER A 311 -8.12 9.57 42.53
C SER A 311 -8.50 10.49 41.36
N GLY A 312 -9.17 11.61 41.66
CA GLY A 312 -9.47 12.65 40.68
C GLY A 312 -8.21 13.32 40.13
N GLU A 313 -7.21 13.54 40.98
CA GLU A 313 -5.88 14.05 40.62
C GLU A 313 -5.17 13.12 39.63
N PHE A 314 -5.29 11.80 39.79
CA PHE A 314 -4.73 10.84 38.83
C PHE A 314 -5.32 11.07 37.42
N ILE A 315 -6.65 11.18 37.31
CA ILE A 315 -7.35 11.40 36.04
C ILE A 315 -6.93 12.76 35.45
N ASN A 316 -6.99 13.83 36.24
CA ASN A 316 -6.57 15.17 35.82
C ASN A 316 -5.14 15.19 35.28
N LYS A 317 -4.19 14.58 36.00
CA LYS A 317 -2.78 14.53 35.63
C LYS A 317 -2.52 13.72 34.37
N LYS A 318 -3.25 12.62 34.16
CA LYS A 318 -3.06 11.74 33.01
C LYS A 318 -3.72 12.29 31.75
N VAL A 319 -4.93 12.82 31.87
CA VAL A 319 -5.67 13.42 30.74
C VAL A 319 -5.13 14.81 30.39
N GLY A 320 -4.58 15.54 31.37
CA GLY A 320 -4.12 16.92 31.19
C GLY A 320 -5.22 17.97 31.36
N ILE A 321 -6.21 17.69 32.21
CA ILE A 321 -7.34 18.58 32.52
C ILE A 321 -7.31 19.01 33.99
N ARG A 322 -8.18 19.95 34.37
CA ARG A 322 -8.29 20.48 35.74
C ARG A 322 -9.77 20.57 36.15
N GLU A 323 -10.39 19.42 36.34
CA GLU A 323 -11.80 19.31 36.71
C GLU A 323 -11.97 18.84 38.16
N SER A 324 -13.11 19.16 38.78
CA SER A 324 -13.43 18.68 40.13
C SER A 324 -13.81 17.20 40.14
N THR A 325 -13.69 16.54 41.29
CA THR A 325 -14.08 15.14 41.48
C THR A 325 -15.54 14.88 41.13
N GLU A 326 -16.44 15.81 41.44
CA GLU A 326 -17.87 15.73 41.11
C GLU A 326 -18.07 15.79 39.60
N ARG A 327 -17.32 16.67 38.92
CA ARG A 327 -17.42 16.80 37.47
C ARG A 327 -16.88 15.56 36.77
N ILE A 328 -15.77 15.00 37.24
CA ILE A 328 -15.20 13.75 36.71
C ILE A 328 -16.19 12.59 36.92
N ALA A 329 -16.82 12.48 38.08
CA ALA A 329 -17.84 11.46 38.34
C ALA A 329 -19.04 11.58 37.37
N GLN A 330 -19.48 12.80 37.04
CA GLN A 330 -20.51 13.03 36.02
C GLN A 330 -20.05 12.60 34.62
N LEU A 331 -18.80 12.87 34.26
CA LEU A 331 -18.22 12.47 32.97
C LEU A 331 -18.16 10.95 32.83
N LEU A 332 -17.70 10.25 33.86
CA LEU A 332 -17.68 8.78 33.89
C LEU A 332 -19.09 8.17 33.81
N THR A 333 -20.05 8.78 34.52
CA THR A 333 -21.45 8.33 34.49
C THR A 333 -22.05 8.43 33.09
N ARG A 334 -21.66 9.44 32.29
CA ARG A 334 -22.03 9.56 30.87
C ARG A 334 -21.47 8.43 29.98
N MET A 335 -20.43 7.73 30.42
CA MET A 335 -19.86 6.55 29.75
C MET A 335 -20.40 5.23 30.30
N CYS A 336 -21.57 5.27 30.95
CA CYS A 336 -22.19 4.13 31.64
C CYS A 336 -21.41 3.60 32.86
N LEU A 337 -20.40 4.33 33.35
CA LEU A 337 -19.66 4.00 34.56
C LEU A 337 -20.23 4.82 35.72
N LEU A 338 -21.24 4.28 36.41
CA LEU A 338 -21.90 4.99 37.50
C LEU A 338 -20.87 5.35 38.57
N SER A 339 -20.62 6.64 38.75
CA SER A 339 -19.52 7.13 39.58
C SER A 339 -20.01 8.13 40.60
N GLN A 340 -19.49 8.04 41.82
CA GLN A 340 -19.84 8.96 42.91
C GLN A 340 -18.58 9.35 43.70
N PRO A 341 -18.46 10.63 44.12
CA PRO A 341 -17.42 11.03 45.05
C PRO A 341 -17.68 10.38 46.42
N THR A 342 -16.65 9.87 47.08
CA THR A 342 -16.79 9.14 48.36
C THR A 342 -17.04 10.07 49.57
N GLY A 343 -16.94 11.39 49.38
CA GLY A 343 -17.11 12.40 50.43
C GLY A 343 -15.91 12.54 51.38
N VAL A 344 -14.90 11.68 51.24
CA VAL A 344 -13.63 11.71 51.98
C VAL A 344 -12.51 11.76 50.94
N SER A 345 -11.74 12.84 50.92
CA SER A 345 -10.60 13.06 49.99
C SER A 345 -10.95 13.14 48.49
N ASP A 346 -9.92 13.21 47.64
CA ASP A 346 -9.95 13.28 46.16
C ASP A 346 -10.28 11.92 45.51
N GLU A 347 -11.19 11.13 46.10
CA GLU A 347 -11.52 9.77 45.65
C GLU A 347 -12.89 9.67 45.00
N ILE A 348 -12.95 8.90 43.91
CA ILE A 348 -14.16 8.58 43.15
C ILE A 348 -14.36 7.06 43.19
N GLU A 349 -15.52 6.61 43.65
CA GLU A 349 -15.95 5.21 43.52
C GLU A 349 -16.65 5.05 42.17
N VAL A 350 -16.18 4.10 41.38
CA VAL A 350 -16.66 3.80 40.02
C VAL A 350 -17.26 2.39 40.02
N GLU A 351 -18.54 2.29 39.69
CA GLU A 351 -19.23 1.01 39.50
C GLU A 351 -19.17 0.63 38.02
N ILE A 352 -18.42 -0.43 37.71
CA ILE A 352 -18.21 -0.98 36.37
C ILE A 352 -19.33 -1.99 36.09
N PRO A 353 -20.21 -1.73 35.09
CA PRO A 353 -21.29 -2.62 34.76
C PRO A 353 -20.80 -3.89 34.03
N PRO A 354 -21.59 -4.99 34.04
CA PRO A 354 -21.26 -6.20 33.30
C PRO A 354 -21.17 -5.97 31.77
N THR A 355 -21.77 -4.89 31.26
CA THR A 355 -21.66 -4.48 29.86
C THR A 355 -20.28 -3.95 29.47
N ARG A 356 -19.42 -3.62 30.44
CA ARG A 356 -18.07 -3.06 30.22
C ARG A 356 -16.96 -4.02 30.66
N PRO A 357 -16.79 -5.16 29.96
CA PRO A 357 -15.70 -6.10 30.24
C PRO A 357 -14.33 -5.59 29.80
N ASP A 358 -14.28 -4.52 28.99
CA ASP A 358 -13.08 -3.83 28.53
C ASP A 358 -12.34 -3.09 29.64
N VAL A 359 -13.05 -2.65 30.69
CA VAL A 359 -12.43 -1.96 31.84
C VAL A 359 -11.69 -2.99 32.70
N ILE A 360 -10.37 -3.04 32.58
CA ILE A 360 -9.49 -3.97 33.31
C ILE A 360 -8.44 -3.25 34.16
N HIS A 361 -8.27 -1.95 33.95
CA HIS A 361 -7.30 -1.12 34.64
C HIS A 361 -7.84 0.30 34.85
N ALA A 362 -7.25 1.01 35.81
CA ALA A 362 -7.46 2.44 36.06
C ALA A 362 -7.34 3.35 34.81
N CYS A 363 -6.57 2.91 33.82
CA CYS A 363 -6.36 3.65 32.57
C CYS A 363 -7.60 3.63 31.68
N ASP A 364 -8.41 2.56 31.71
CA ASP A 364 -9.62 2.47 30.88
C ASP A 364 -10.70 3.44 31.41
N ILE A 365 -10.74 3.63 32.72
CA ILE A 365 -11.61 4.62 33.36
C ILE A 365 -11.13 6.05 33.02
N MET A 366 -9.82 6.28 33.01
CA MET A 366 -9.24 7.55 32.56
C MET A 366 -9.54 7.83 31.08
N GLU A 367 -9.50 6.83 30.22
CA GLU A 367 -9.86 6.95 28.79
C GLU A 367 -11.31 7.40 28.64
N ASP A 368 -12.25 6.72 29.31
CA ASP A 368 -13.67 7.10 29.30
C ASP A 368 -13.90 8.52 29.82
N ALA A 369 -13.19 8.93 30.87
CA ALA A 369 -13.26 10.30 31.38
C ALA A 369 -12.83 11.33 30.31
N ALA A 370 -11.78 11.01 29.54
CA ALA A 370 -11.29 11.87 28.48
C ALA A 370 -12.23 11.92 27.27
N ILE A 371 -12.84 10.78 26.88
CA ILE A 371 -13.85 10.72 25.82
C ILE A 371 -15.07 11.56 26.22
N ALA A 372 -15.58 11.38 27.44
CA ALA A 372 -16.71 12.15 27.96
C ALA A 372 -16.44 13.66 28.04
N TYR A 373 -15.20 14.05 28.36
CA TYR A 373 -14.76 15.43 28.31
C TYR A 373 -14.78 15.98 26.88
N GLY A 374 -14.27 15.17 25.94
CA GLY A 374 -14.08 15.46 24.53
C GLY A 374 -12.64 15.87 24.26
N PHE A 375 -11.92 15.08 23.46
CA PHE A 375 -10.48 15.28 23.20
C PHE A 375 -10.15 16.67 22.65
N ASN A 376 -11.01 17.23 21.80
CA ASN A 376 -10.82 18.56 21.22
C ASN A 376 -10.88 19.70 22.23
N LYS A 377 -11.40 19.47 23.44
CA LYS A 377 -11.45 20.47 24.53
C LYS A 377 -10.18 20.44 25.39
N ILE A 378 -9.36 19.41 25.28
CA ILE A 378 -8.12 19.29 26.05
C ILE A 378 -7.12 20.31 25.50
N THR A 379 -6.58 21.15 26.39
CA THR A 379 -5.61 22.17 26.00
C THR A 379 -4.30 21.49 25.58
N ARG A 380 -3.88 21.70 24.34
CA ARG A 380 -2.60 21.18 23.83
C ARG A 380 -1.45 21.81 24.60
N THR A 381 -0.56 20.97 25.14
CA THR A 381 0.66 21.40 25.84
C THR A 381 1.89 20.78 25.20
N THR A 382 3.04 21.45 25.32
CA THR A 382 4.32 20.92 24.86
C THR A 382 5.10 20.36 26.06
N PRO A 383 5.66 19.14 25.97
CA PRO A 383 6.46 18.59 27.06
C PRO A 383 7.73 19.42 27.28
N SER A 384 7.98 19.86 28.52
CA SER A 384 9.13 20.71 28.89
C SER A 384 10.41 19.91 29.10
N THR A 385 10.78 19.08 28.13
CA THR A 385 11.97 18.22 28.16
C THR A 385 12.92 18.57 27.03
N TYR A 386 14.12 19.02 27.35
CA TYR A 386 15.18 19.25 26.38
C TYR A 386 15.85 17.92 25.99
N THR A 387 15.94 17.64 24.70
CA THR A 387 16.60 16.45 24.16
C THR A 387 17.54 16.84 23.03
N ILE A 388 18.74 16.26 22.99
CA ILE A 388 19.70 16.45 21.91
C ILE A 388 19.51 15.31 20.92
N ALA A 389 19.09 15.64 19.70
CA ALA A 389 18.93 14.65 18.63
C ALA A 389 20.28 14.23 18.06
N THR A 390 20.45 12.93 17.80
CA THR A 390 21.62 12.39 17.08
C THR A 390 21.12 11.59 15.89
N GLN A 391 21.80 11.75 14.74
CA GLN A 391 21.49 10.97 13.54
C GLN A 391 22.15 9.60 13.65
N PHE A 392 21.47 8.55 13.18
CA PHE A 392 22.10 7.24 13.05
C PHE A 392 23.18 7.32 11.95
N PRO A 393 24.46 7.01 12.24
CA PRO A 393 25.56 7.26 11.30
C PRO A 393 25.37 6.63 9.91
N LEU A 394 24.78 5.42 9.85
CA LEU A 394 24.49 4.75 8.58
C LEU A 394 23.50 5.50 7.71
N ASN A 395 22.44 6.05 8.32
CA ASN A 395 21.43 6.82 7.61
C ASN A 395 21.99 8.17 7.15
N LYS A 396 22.81 8.83 7.99
CA LYS A 396 23.49 10.06 7.60
C LYS A 396 24.40 9.84 6.38
N LEU A 397 25.22 8.78 6.40
CA LEU A 397 26.08 8.43 5.27
C LEU A 397 25.25 8.14 4.00
N THR A 398 24.18 7.37 4.15
CA THR A 398 23.28 7.02 3.04
C THR A 398 22.69 8.28 2.39
N GLU A 399 22.25 9.24 3.21
CA GLU A 399 21.62 10.46 2.70
C GLU A 399 22.61 11.36 1.94
N LEU A 400 23.84 11.47 2.43
CA LEU A 400 24.91 12.17 1.72
C LEU A 400 25.19 11.52 0.35
N LEU A 401 25.31 10.19 0.32
CA LEU A 401 25.54 9.46 -0.93
C LEU A 401 24.38 9.61 -1.92
N ARG A 402 23.12 9.61 -1.46
CA ARG A 402 21.96 9.83 -2.34
C ARG A 402 22.06 11.15 -3.09
N GLN A 403 22.39 12.23 -2.38
CA GLN A 403 22.52 13.57 -2.98
C GLN A 403 23.63 13.61 -4.03
N ASP A 404 24.78 13.01 -3.72
CA ASP A 404 25.91 12.98 -4.65
C ASP A 404 25.68 12.09 -5.88
N LEU A 405 24.99 10.96 -5.72
CA LEU A 405 24.63 10.07 -6.84
C LEU A 405 23.58 10.71 -7.74
N ALA A 406 22.62 11.44 -7.15
CA ALA A 406 21.70 12.28 -7.90
C ALA A 406 22.47 13.37 -8.68
N ALA A 407 23.45 14.02 -8.06
CA ALA A 407 24.32 14.99 -8.72
C ALA A 407 25.18 14.37 -9.85
N ALA A 408 25.50 13.07 -9.76
CA ALA A 408 26.14 12.30 -10.84
C ALA A 408 25.18 11.94 -12.00
N GLY A 409 23.92 12.36 -11.93
CA GLY A 409 22.91 12.15 -12.97
C GLY A 409 22.28 10.76 -12.95
N PHE A 410 22.31 10.07 -11.81
CA PHE A 410 21.54 8.84 -11.58
C PHE A 410 20.23 9.18 -10.87
N THR A 411 19.16 8.46 -11.20
CA THR A 411 17.84 8.63 -10.58
C THR A 411 17.62 7.55 -9.53
N GLU A 412 17.21 7.95 -8.33
CA GLU A 412 16.92 6.99 -7.27
C GLU A 412 15.64 6.22 -7.58
N ALA A 413 15.67 4.91 -7.37
CA ALA A 413 14.51 4.03 -7.42
C ALA A 413 14.18 3.49 -6.02
N PHE A 414 12.92 3.14 -5.82
CA PHE A 414 12.45 2.56 -4.56
C PHE A 414 11.77 1.21 -4.84
N THR A 415 12.51 0.12 -4.69
CA THR A 415 12.03 -1.23 -5.01
C THR A 415 11.44 -1.94 -3.80
N PHE A 416 10.57 -2.93 -4.06
CA PHE A 416 10.00 -3.75 -3.00
C PHE A 416 11.08 -4.59 -2.30
N ALA A 417 10.97 -4.71 -0.98
CA ALA A 417 11.83 -5.57 -0.17
C ALA A 417 11.54 -7.07 -0.36
N LEU A 418 10.35 -7.41 -0.85
CA LEU A 418 9.90 -8.77 -1.10
C LEU A 418 9.91 -9.07 -2.60
N CYS A 419 10.34 -10.27 -2.94
CA CYS A 419 10.44 -10.73 -4.31
C CYS A 419 10.22 -12.25 -4.40
N SER A 420 10.17 -12.75 -5.63
CA SER A 420 10.07 -14.18 -5.88
C SER A 420 11.45 -14.86 -5.75
N GLN A 421 11.44 -16.19 -5.56
CA GLN A 421 12.69 -16.96 -5.52
C GLN A 421 13.43 -16.89 -6.86
N GLU A 422 12.70 -16.89 -7.98
CA GLU A 422 13.29 -16.77 -9.32
C GLU A 422 14.04 -15.45 -9.50
N ASP A 423 13.56 -14.35 -8.94
CA ASP A 423 14.18 -13.02 -9.12
C ASP A 423 15.55 -12.93 -8.43
N THR A 424 15.70 -13.59 -7.28
CA THR A 424 16.94 -13.54 -6.48
C THR A 424 17.93 -14.66 -6.82
N ALA A 425 17.48 -15.70 -7.53
CA ALA A 425 18.28 -16.88 -7.85
C ALA A 425 18.29 -17.17 -9.35
N ASP A 426 17.23 -17.80 -9.86
CA ASP A 426 17.20 -18.39 -11.21
C ASP A 426 17.45 -17.36 -12.32
N LYS A 427 16.82 -16.19 -12.24
CA LYS A 427 17.00 -15.10 -13.22
C LYS A 427 18.41 -14.52 -13.19
N LEU A 428 19.11 -14.61 -12.06
CA LEU A 428 20.51 -14.19 -11.90
C LEU A 428 21.52 -15.32 -12.20
N GLY A 429 21.04 -16.51 -12.58
CA GLY A 429 21.88 -17.69 -12.83
C GLY A 429 22.45 -18.35 -11.57
N LYS A 430 21.86 -18.08 -10.40
CA LYS A 430 22.30 -18.58 -9.09
C LYS A 430 21.32 -19.62 -8.56
N LYS A 431 21.79 -20.50 -7.67
CA LYS A 431 20.89 -21.40 -6.93
C LYS A 431 20.38 -20.72 -5.67
N ILE A 432 19.09 -20.88 -5.36
CA ILE A 432 18.48 -20.26 -4.16
C ILE A 432 19.18 -20.66 -2.85
N ALA A 433 19.74 -21.87 -2.78
CA ALA A 433 20.49 -22.34 -1.61
C ALA A 433 21.77 -21.52 -1.35
N GLU A 434 22.33 -20.89 -2.38
CA GLU A 434 23.59 -20.14 -2.31
C GLU A 434 23.37 -18.66 -1.95
N THR A 435 22.14 -18.14 -2.07
CA THR A 435 21.84 -16.70 -1.92
C THR A 435 21.60 -16.26 -0.48
N ARG A 436 21.56 -17.19 0.49
CA ARG A 436 21.22 -16.93 1.91
C ARG A 436 19.87 -16.22 2.09
N ALA A 437 18.94 -16.38 1.15
CA ALA A 437 17.61 -15.77 1.19
C ALA A 437 16.73 -16.29 2.33
N ILE A 438 15.85 -15.43 2.84
CA ILE A 438 14.85 -15.75 3.86
C ILE A 438 13.50 -15.97 3.18
N HIS A 439 12.81 -17.05 3.56
CA HIS A 439 11.53 -17.44 2.97
C HIS A 439 10.36 -16.99 3.85
N ILE A 440 9.32 -16.48 3.20
CA ILE A 440 8.07 -16.10 3.85
C ILE A 440 7.13 -17.32 3.88
N SER A 441 6.54 -17.58 5.04
CA SER A 441 5.52 -18.64 5.19
C SER A 441 4.18 -18.19 4.60
N ASN A 442 3.52 -19.08 3.85
CA ASN A 442 2.20 -18.87 3.24
C ASN A 442 2.07 -17.54 2.45
N PRO A 443 2.94 -17.28 1.46
CA PRO A 443 2.87 -16.06 0.68
C PRO A 443 1.59 -16.04 -0.19
N LYS A 444 0.91 -14.89 -0.24
CA LYS A 444 -0.32 -14.74 -1.06
C LYS A 444 -0.04 -14.77 -2.56
N THR A 445 1.13 -14.28 -2.97
CA THR A 445 1.56 -14.18 -4.37
C THR A 445 2.97 -14.74 -4.50
N ALA A 446 3.36 -15.16 -5.71
CA ALA A 446 4.72 -15.63 -5.99
C ALA A 446 5.78 -14.54 -5.76
N GLU A 447 5.41 -13.27 -5.90
CA GLU A 447 6.30 -12.12 -5.70
C GLU A 447 6.66 -11.87 -4.23
N PHE A 448 6.02 -12.54 -3.27
CA PHE A 448 6.31 -12.38 -1.84
C PHE A 448 6.90 -13.65 -1.21
N GLN A 449 7.61 -14.46 -1.98
CA GLN A 449 8.19 -15.71 -1.47
C GLN A 449 9.44 -15.49 -0.61
N VAL A 450 10.26 -14.50 -0.93
CA VAL A 450 11.52 -14.23 -0.25
C VAL A 450 11.77 -12.74 -0.02
N ALA A 451 12.54 -12.43 1.02
CA ALA A 451 13.12 -11.09 1.16
C ALA A 451 14.33 -10.93 0.23
N ARG A 452 14.49 -9.74 -0.36
CA ARG A 452 15.57 -9.45 -1.30
C ARG A 452 16.95 -9.61 -0.67
N THR A 453 17.85 -10.27 -1.39
CA THR A 453 19.26 -10.48 -1.01
C THR A 453 20.21 -9.52 -1.74
N THR A 454 19.72 -8.91 -2.81
CA THR A 454 20.38 -7.93 -3.69
C THR A 454 19.33 -6.93 -4.16
N LEU A 455 19.75 -5.70 -4.47
CA LEU A 455 18.88 -4.65 -5.03
C LEU A 455 18.74 -4.76 -6.56
N LEU A 456 19.64 -5.51 -7.21
CA LEU A 456 19.72 -5.60 -8.67
C LEU A 456 18.41 -6.06 -9.34
N PRO A 457 17.72 -7.12 -8.87
CA PRO A 457 16.47 -7.59 -9.51
C PRO A 457 15.38 -6.53 -9.50
N GLY A 458 15.27 -5.76 -8.41
CA GLY A 458 14.30 -4.67 -8.29
C GLY A 458 14.57 -3.59 -9.33
N LEU A 459 15.82 -3.16 -9.45
CA LEU A 459 16.23 -2.16 -10.45
C LEU A 459 16.02 -2.66 -11.89
N LEU A 460 16.32 -3.93 -12.18
CA LEU A 460 16.07 -4.53 -13.51
C LEU A 460 14.59 -4.56 -13.86
N LYS A 461 13.72 -4.93 -12.91
CA LYS A 461 12.26 -4.86 -13.10
C LYS A 461 11.79 -3.42 -13.32
N THR A 462 12.36 -2.45 -12.61
CA THR A 462 12.06 -1.03 -12.84
C THR A 462 12.40 -0.61 -14.26
N ILE A 463 13.55 -1.04 -14.79
CA ILE A 463 13.90 -0.79 -16.21
C ILE A 463 12.91 -1.49 -17.15
N ALA A 464 12.53 -2.73 -16.84
CA ALA A 464 11.61 -3.49 -17.67
C ALA A 464 10.22 -2.83 -17.76
N ALA A 465 9.75 -2.21 -16.67
CA ALA A 465 8.53 -1.41 -16.66
C ALA A 465 8.67 -0.07 -17.40
N ASN A 466 9.89 0.47 -17.49
CA ASN A 466 10.18 1.80 -18.05
C ASN A 466 10.90 1.77 -19.41
N LYS A 467 10.76 0.69 -20.18
CA LYS A 467 11.41 0.53 -21.52
C LYS A 467 11.11 1.67 -22.51
N LYS A 468 9.98 2.37 -22.33
CA LYS A 468 9.57 3.50 -23.18
C LYS A 468 10.37 4.78 -22.92
N MET A 469 11.07 4.85 -21.79
CA MET A 469 11.80 6.04 -21.39
C MET A 469 13.05 6.27 -22.26
N PRO A 470 13.47 7.53 -22.45
CA PRO A 470 14.66 7.85 -23.23
C PRO A 470 15.93 7.20 -22.66
N LEU A 471 16.75 6.64 -23.55
CA LEU A 471 18.08 6.14 -23.19
C LEU A 471 19.09 7.30 -23.10
N PRO A 472 20.11 7.22 -22.23
CA PRO A 472 20.41 6.13 -21.29
C PRO A 472 19.58 6.19 -20.00
N LEU A 473 19.17 5.02 -19.49
CA LEU A 473 18.58 4.92 -18.15
C LEU A 473 19.67 4.69 -17.11
N LYS A 474 19.71 5.57 -16.12
CA LYS A 474 20.67 5.57 -15.01
C LYS A 474 19.89 5.50 -13.70
N LEU A 475 19.82 4.32 -13.10
CA LEU A 475 19.08 4.12 -11.87
C LEU A 475 20.03 3.74 -10.74
N PHE A 476 19.70 4.15 -9.52
CA PHE A 476 20.36 3.66 -8.33
C PHE A 476 19.39 3.47 -7.18
N GLU A 477 19.76 2.65 -6.21
CA GLU A 477 19.03 2.51 -4.95
C GLU A 477 20.04 2.30 -3.82
N ILE A 478 19.83 2.96 -2.69
CA ILE A 478 20.54 2.69 -1.45
C ILE A 478 19.54 2.24 -0.38
N SER A 479 19.51 0.93 -0.13
CA SER A 479 18.52 0.30 0.73
C SER A 479 19.03 -0.98 1.40
N ASP A 480 18.28 -1.47 2.38
CA ASP A 480 18.59 -2.73 3.07
C ASP A 480 18.25 -3.96 2.22
N VAL A 481 19.14 -4.94 2.25
CA VAL A 481 18.88 -6.34 1.87
C VAL A 481 18.90 -7.22 3.11
N VAL A 482 18.20 -8.36 3.07
CA VAL A 482 18.10 -9.27 4.22
C VAL A 482 18.81 -10.58 3.91
N LEU A 483 19.72 -10.98 4.80
CA LEU A 483 20.56 -12.16 4.66
C LEU A 483 20.41 -13.04 5.91
N LYS A 484 20.32 -14.36 5.73
CA LYS A 484 20.40 -15.32 6.84
C LYS A 484 21.72 -15.17 7.59
N ASP A 485 21.65 -15.06 8.91
CA ASP A 485 22.83 -14.95 9.78
C ASP A 485 22.53 -15.58 11.15
N GLU A 486 23.09 -16.76 11.38
CA GLU A 486 22.91 -17.53 12.63
C GLU A 486 23.57 -16.87 13.84
N SER A 487 24.46 -15.88 13.63
CA SER A 487 25.08 -15.13 14.74
C SER A 487 24.15 -14.08 15.35
N LYS A 488 23.01 -13.78 14.70
CA LYS A 488 22.02 -12.80 15.16
C LYS A 488 20.86 -13.49 15.86
N ASP A 489 20.27 -12.80 16.83
CA ASP A 489 19.15 -13.25 17.66
C ASP A 489 17.92 -13.68 16.84
N VAL A 490 17.61 -12.95 15.76
CA VAL A 490 16.50 -13.26 14.85
C VAL A 490 16.88 -14.24 13.71
N GLY A 491 18.14 -14.71 13.66
CA GLY A 491 18.64 -15.61 12.61
C GLY A 491 18.84 -14.94 11.24
N ALA A 492 18.75 -13.61 11.18
CA ALA A 492 18.85 -12.79 9.98
C ALA A 492 19.52 -11.45 10.30
N ARG A 493 20.11 -10.82 9.28
CA ARG A 493 20.61 -9.45 9.36
C ARG A 493 20.21 -8.63 8.14
N ASN A 494 20.02 -7.33 8.38
CA ASN A 494 20.00 -6.35 7.30
C ASN A 494 21.42 -5.97 6.93
N SER A 495 21.61 -5.58 5.67
CA SER A 495 22.85 -5.02 5.15
C SER A 495 22.52 -3.87 4.21
N ARG A 496 23.02 -2.66 4.48
CA ARG A 496 22.78 -1.48 3.63
C ARG A 496 23.59 -1.59 2.34
N ARG A 497 22.92 -1.85 1.23
CA ARG A 497 23.52 -1.95 -0.10
C ARG A 497 23.31 -0.67 -0.88
N PHE A 498 24.32 -0.29 -1.65
CA PHE A 498 24.21 0.65 -2.75
C PHE A 498 24.28 -0.13 -4.05
N CYS A 499 23.25 -0.01 -4.89
CA CYS A 499 23.23 -0.60 -6.22
C CYS A 499 22.94 0.47 -7.27
N ALA A 500 23.62 0.40 -8.41
CA ALA A 500 23.40 1.27 -9.54
C ALA A 500 23.42 0.48 -10.85
N ILE A 501 22.61 0.92 -11.80
CA ILE A 501 22.49 0.34 -13.14
C ILE A 501 22.59 1.43 -14.21
N TYR A 502 23.33 1.11 -15.27
CA TYR A 502 23.39 1.87 -16.51
C TYR A 502 22.86 1.00 -17.67
N TYR A 503 21.78 1.43 -18.31
CA TYR A 503 21.11 0.72 -19.40
C TYR A 503 21.06 1.59 -20.66
N ASN A 504 21.71 1.14 -21.73
CA ASN A 504 21.83 1.88 -22.98
C ASN A 504 22.20 0.93 -24.15
N LYS A 505 22.26 1.44 -25.39
CA LYS A 505 22.71 0.70 -26.57
C LYS A 505 24.11 0.09 -26.40
N THR A 506 24.97 0.74 -25.61
CA THR A 506 26.25 0.21 -25.15
C THR A 506 26.19 -0.06 -23.65
N PRO A 507 26.91 -1.09 -23.14
CA PRO A 507 26.83 -1.47 -21.73
C PRO A 507 27.31 -0.37 -20.77
N GLY A 508 28.23 0.51 -21.19
CA GLY A 508 28.75 1.59 -20.34
C GLY A 508 29.50 1.13 -19.10
N PHE A 509 30.34 0.09 -19.22
CA PHE A 509 31.13 -0.44 -18.10
C PHE A 509 32.03 0.64 -17.48
N GLU A 510 32.62 1.48 -18.32
CA GLU A 510 33.42 2.65 -17.94
C GLU A 510 32.64 3.70 -17.15
N VAL A 511 31.32 3.83 -17.39
CA VAL A 511 30.46 4.77 -16.66
C VAL A 511 30.19 4.27 -15.25
N ILE A 512 29.87 2.98 -15.11
CA ILE A 512 29.66 2.36 -13.80
C ILE A 512 30.97 2.27 -13.01
N HIS A 513 32.09 2.00 -13.67
CA HIS A 513 33.41 2.07 -13.05
C HIS A 513 33.72 3.49 -12.56
N GLY A 514 33.48 4.52 -13.39
CA GLY A 514 33.62 5.92 -12.98
C GLY A 514 32.69 6.33 -11.84
N LEU A 515 31.47 5.75 -11.76
CA LEU A 515 30.57 5.93 -10.63
C LEU A 515 31.17 5.36 -9.34
N LEU A 516 31.72 4.15 -9.38
CA LEU A 516 32.43 3.56 -8.25
C LEU A 516 33.59 4.44 -7.79
N ASP A 517 34.44 4.89 -8.73
CA ASP A 517 35.58 5.75 -8.42
C ASP A 517 35.12 7.06 -7.76
N ARG A 518 34.04 7.65 -8.26
CA ARG A 518 33.41 8.84 -7.67
C ARG A 518 32.88 8.56 -6.27
N THR A 519 32.19 7.43 -6.05
CA THR A 519 31.69 7.07 -4.72
C THR A 519 32.84 6.85 -3.74
N MET A 520 33.92 6.17 -4.14
CA MET A 520 35.09 5.98 -3.30
C MET A 520 35.81 7.30 -2.98
N GLN A 521 35.84 8.24 -3.93
CA GLN A 521 36.36 9.59 -3.69
C GLN A 521 35.54 10.33 -2.62
N LEU A 522 34.21 10.23 -2.67
CA LEU A 522 33.31 10.84 -1.68
C LEU A 522 33.44 10.20 -0.29
N LEU A 523 33.73 8.90 -0.25
CA LEU A 523 34.04 8.16 0.97
C LEU A 523 35.49 8.36 1.46
N GLU A 524 36.27 9.19 0.77
CA GLU A 524 37.69 9.44 1.05
C GLU A 524 38.58 8.19 1.03
N VAL A 525 38.21 7.19 0.22
CA VAL A 525 38.96 5.94 0.08
C VAL A 525 39.86 6.01 -1.15
N LYS A 526 41.19 5.99 -0.94
CA LYS A 526 42.18 6.06 -2.03
C LYS A 526 42.21 4.78 -2.86
N ALA A 527 42.48 4.90 -4.16
CA ALA A 527 42.73 3.75 -5.04
C ALA A 527 44.11 3.16 -4.74
N ALA A 528 44.16 2.11 -3.90
CA ALA A 528 45.39 1.43 -3.50
C ALA A 528 45.10 0.01 -3.01
N ARG A 529 46.04 -0.92 -3.27
CA ARG A 529 45.99 -2.26 -2.66
C ARG A 529 46.40 -2.16 -1.18
N GLY A 530 45.65 -2.81 -0.29
CA GLY A 530 45.85 -2.71 1.16
C GLY A 530 44.85 -1.73 1.78
N GLU A 531 45.31 -0.59 2.28
CA GLU A 531 44.49 0.39 3.04
C GLU A 531 43.45 1.16 2.20
N GLY A 532 43.52 1.06 0.87
CA GLY A 532 42.59 1.69 -0.07
C GLY A 532 41.52 0.74 -0.62
N TYR A 533 40.93 1.12 -1.75
CA TYR A 533 40.13 0.21 -2.58
C TYR A 533 40.89 -0.20 -3.84
N HIS A 534 40.59 -1.40 -4.32
CA HIS A 534 41.00 -1.87 -5.63
C HIS A 534 39.95 -2.83 -6.20
N ILE A 535 39.98 -3.00 -7.52
CA ILE A 535 39.14 -3.96 -8.22
C ILE A 535 40.00 -5.14 -8.70
N GLN A 536 39.43 -6.35 -8.63
CA GLN A 536 40.06 -7.57 -9.12
C GLN A 536 39.10 -8.27 -10.08
N ALA A 537 39.60 -8.72 -11.23
CA ALA A 537 38.79 -9.50 -12.16
C ALA A 537 38.25 -10.76 -11.47
N ALA A 538 36.96 -11.01 -11.64
CA ALA A 538 36.24 -12.12 -11.01
C ALA A 538 35.21 -12.68 -11.98
N ASP A 539 34.79 -13.93 -11.78
CA ASP A 539 33.73 -14.57 -12.53
C ASP A 539 32.48 -14.74 -11.63
N ASP A 540 31.32 -14.34 -12.14
CA ASP A 540 30.02 -14.49 -11.47
C ASP A 540 28.95 -14.71 -12.54
N SER A 541 28.03 -15.66 -12.30
CA SER A 541 27.00 -16.08 -13.24
C SER A 541 26.04 -14.97 -13.67
N THR A 542 25.92 -13.90 -12.87
CA THR A 542 25.09 -12.74 -13.18
C THR A 542 25.73 -11.84 -14.25
N PHE A 543 27.04 -11.93 -14.46
CA PHE A 543 27.80 -11.03 -15.33
C PHE A 543 28.43 -11.74 -16.52
N PHE A 544 28.75 -10.97 -17.57
CA PHE A 544 29.42 -11.47 -18.77
C PHE A 544 30.90 -11.80 -18.47
N PRO A 545 31.40 -13.00 -18.86
CA PRO A 545 32.77 -13.42 -18.58
C PRO A 545 33.82 -12.41 -19.09
N GLY A 546 34.84 -12.14 -18.26
CA GLY A 546 35.88 -11.16 -18.56
C GLY A 546 35.43 -9.68 -18.48
N ARG A 547 34.17 -9.42 -18.11
CA ARG A 547 33.60 -8.07 -17.89
C ARG A 547 32.94 -7.95 -16.50
N CYS A 548 33.54 -8.59 -15.50
CA CYS A 548 33.14 -8.54 -14.10
C CYS A 548 34.38 -8.31 -13.21
N ALA A 549 34.21 -7.53 -12.16
CA ALA A 549 35.21 -7.30 -11.15
C ALA A 549 34.59 -7.33 -9.75
N GLU A 550 35.34 -7.87 -8.80
CA GLU A 550 35.05 -7.80 -7.38
C GLU A 550 35.75 -6.60 -6.76
N ILE A 551 35.04 -5.90 -5.87
CA ILE A 551 35.49 -4.67 -5.23
C ILE A 551 36.02 -5.03 -3.86
N PHE A 552 37.30 -4.76 -3.65
CA PHE A 552 37.94 -4.93 -2.35
C PHE A 552 38.23 -3.56 -1.74
N ALA A 553 37.72 -3.32 -0.54
CA ALA A 553 38.13 -2.20 0.29
C ALA A 553 38.80 -2.77 1.54
N ARG A 554 40.04 -2.36 1.83
CA ARG A 554 40.77 -2.73 3.07
C ARG A 554 40.92 -4.24 3.26
N GLY A 555 41.14 -4.95 2.17
CA GLY A 555 41.26 -6.41 2.17
C GLY A 555 39.93 -7.17 2.37
N THR A 556 38.78 -6.47 2.45
CA THR A 556 37.45 -7.09 2.51
C THR A 556 36.71 -6.91 1.19
N SER A 557 36.04 -7.96 0.71
CA SER A 557 35.14 -7.85 -0.44
C SER A 557 33.89 -7.08 -0.01
N VAL A 558 33.64 -5.96 -0.67
CA VAL A 558 32.52 -5.06 -0.38
C VAL A 558 31.44 -5.13 -1.44
N GLY A 559 31.72 -5.63 -2.64
CA GLY A 559 30.75 -5.61 -3.73
C GLY A 559 31.28 -6.15 -5.05
N ARG A 560 30.45 -6.04 -6.10
CA ARG A 560 30.78 -6.44 -7.47
C ARG A 560 30.31 -5.37 -8.45
N LEU A 561 31.03 -5.23 -9.55
CA LEU A 561 30.61 -4.45 -10.71
C LEU A 561 30.86 -5.22 -12.00
N GLY A 562 30.04 -5.00 -13.02
CA GLY A 562 30.19 -5.73 -14.28
C GLY A 562 29.12 -5.42 -15.30
N VAL A 563 29.33 -5.94 -16.50
CA VAL A 563 28.31 -6.01 -17.56
C VAL A 563 27.45 -7.24 -17.31
N LEU A 564 26.13 -7.09 -17.26
CA LEU A 564 25.20 -8.20 -17.03
C LEU A 564 25.27 -9.23 -18.16
N HIS A 565 25.13 -10.51 -17.80
CA HIS A 565 25.10 -11.59 -18.77
C HIS A 565 23.86 -11.48 -19.67
N PRO A 566 23.97 -11.71 -21.00
CA PRO A 566 22.82 -11.66 -21.92
C PRO A 566 21.62 -12.50 -21.47
N ASP A 567 21.87 -13.69 -20.92
CA ASP A 567 20.82 -14.54 -20.32
C ASP A 567 20.04 -13.81 -19.22
N VAL A 568 20.71 -13.12 -18.29
CA VAL A 568 20.04 -12.38 -17.20
C VAL A 568 19.19 -11.27 -17.78
N ILE A 569 19.74 -10.50 -18.72
CA ILE A 569 19.03 -9.43 -19.43
C ILE A 569 17.76 -9.99 -20.07
N SER A 570 17.86 -11.12 -20.79
CA SER A 570 16.71 -11.77 -21.42
C SER A 570 15.68 -12.32 -20.43
N ARG A 571 16.10 -12.87 -19.28
CA ARG A 571 15.22 -13.40 -18.22
C ARG A 571 14.45 -12.31 -17.47
N PHE A 572 14.93 -11.07 -17.52
CA PHE A 572 14.22 -9.87 -17.04
C PHE A 572 13.51 -9.11 -18.18
N ASP A 573 13.35 -9.75 -19.34
CA ASP A 573 12.71 -9.20 -20.54
C ASP A 573 13.37 -7.92 -21.08
N LEU A 574 14.65 -7.69 -20.83
CA LEU A 574 15.38 -6.53 -21.32
C LEU A 574 16.03 -6.82 -22.69
N THR A 575 16.25 -5.78 -23.48
CA THR A 575 16.75 -5.90 -24.87
C THR A 575 18.14 -5.32 -25.07
N MET A 576 18.52 -4.30 -24.30
CA MET A 576 19.78 -3.59 -24.44
C MET A 576 20.80 -4.08 -23.39
N PRO A 577 22.11 -3.93 -23.66
CA PRO A 577 23.13 -4.26 -22.69
C PRO A 577 23.08 -3.34 -21.47
N CYS A 578 23.56 -3.87 -20.34
CA CYS A 578 23.38 -3.25 -19.03
C CYS A 578 24.64 -3.46 -18.19
N SER A 579 25.15 -2.41 -17.55
CA SER A 579 26.18 -2.54 -16.50
C SER A 579 25.59 -2.25 -15.15
N ALA A 580 26.05 -2.97 -14.13
CA ALA A 580 25.60 -2.80 -12.76
C ALA A 580 26.77 -2.75 -11.78
N LEU A 581 26.55 -2.06 -10.67
CA LEU A 581 27.40 -1.99 -9.50
C LEU A 581 26.54 -2.29 -8.28
N GLU A 582 27.00 -3.14 -7.37
CA GLU A 582 26.40 -3.32 -6.06
C GLU A 582 27.47 -3.48 -4.99
N MET A 583 27.39 -2.71 -3.90
CA MET A 583 28.32 -2.78 -2.77
C MET A 583 27.65 -2.56 -1.41
N ASP A 584 28.25 -3.14 -0.37
CA ASP A 584 27.93 -2.92 1.04
C ASP A 584 28.47 -1.56 1.50
N LEU A 585 27.63 -0.72 2.09
CA LEU A 585 28.06 0.56 2.63
C LEU A 585 28.54 0.48 4.07
N GLU A 586 28.15 -0.57 4.82
CA GLU A 586 28.47 -0.68 6.24
C GLU A 586 29.98 -0.71 6.53
N PRO A 587 30.84 -1.37 5.74
CA PRO A 587 32.29 -1.35 5.96
C PRO A 587 32.94 0.04 5.88
N PHE A 588 32.24 1.03 5.32
CA PHE A 588 32.72 2.41 5.23
C PHE A 588 32.30 3.28 6.44
N LEU A 589 31.48 2.73 7.35
CA LEU A 589 31.18 3.37 8.63
C LEU A 589 32.39 3.28 9.57
N GLY A 590 32.92 4.44 9.95
CA GLY A 590 34.04 4.55 10.89
C GLY A 590 35.06 5.63 10.50
N HIS A 591 35.20 5.93 9.21
CA HIS A 591 36.16 6.95 8.75
C HIS A 591 35.63 8.38 8.76
N THR A 592 34.31 8.55 8.59
CA THR A 592 33.65 9.84 8.71
C THR A 592 33.35 10.23 10.17
N ALA A 593 33.51 9.32 11.14
CA ALA A 593 33.16 9.57 12.53
C ALA A 593 34.35 10.12 13.37
N GLU A 594 35.58 9.71 13.12
CA GLU A 594 36.73 10.19 13.92
C GLU A 594 37.35 11.50 13.42
N ILE A 595 37.16 11.88 12.15
CA ILE A 595 37.79 13.10 11.59
C ILE A 595 36.85 14.32 11.64
N LEU A 596 35.53 14.12 11.76
CA LEU A 596 34.52 15.19 11.63
C LEU A 596 33.71 15.51 12.90
N LEU A 597 34.08 14.96 14.06
CA LEU A 597 33.46 15.30 15.35
C LEU A 597 34.22 16.37 16.17
N THR A 598 35.29 16.98 15.64
CA THR A 598 36.05 18.03 16.36
C THR A 598 36.38 19.30 15.57
N HIS A 599 35.79 19.53 14.39
CA HIS A 599 35.98 20.80 13.69
C HIS A 599 34.67 21.58 13.62
N ASP A 600 34.29 22.19 14.75
CA ASP A 600 33.68 23.52 14.70
C ASP A 600 34.71 24.42 14.03
N VAL A 601 34.52 24.75 12.75
CA VAL A 601 35.27 25.84 12.12
C VAL A 601 34.53 27.12 12.50
N PRO A 602 35.09 27.97 13.38
CA PRO A 602 34.50 29.28 13.64
C PRO A 602 34.52 30.06 12.34
N MET A 603 33.39 30.69 12.02
CA MET A 603 33.20 31.52 10.85
C MET A 603 33.97 32.86 11.02
N GLN A 604 35.30 32.81 11.07
CA GLN A 604 36.21 33.96 11.04
C GLN A 604 37.66 33.43 11.02
N GLU A 605 38.20 33.17 9.82
CA GLU A 605 39.63 33.27 9.45
C GLU A 605 39.89 32.48 8.16
N THR A 606 39.41 32.99 7.03
CA THR A 606 39.84 32.55 5.69
C THR A 606 40.47 33.71 4.95
N PHE A 607 41.62 34.20 5.42
CA PHE A 607 42.56 34.95 4.59
C PHE A 607 43.98 34.76 5.10
N LYS A 608 44.72 33.89 4.40
CA LYS A 608 46.19 33.87 4.16
C LYS A 608 46.71 32.44 4.29
N HIS A 609 46.95 31.78 3.14
CA HIS A 609 48.19 31.05 2.89
C HIS A 609 48.34 30.82 1.37
N PRO A 610 49.53 31.10 0.78
CA PRO A 610 49.77 30.98 -0.66
C PRO A 610 50.08 29.53 -1.08
N PHE A 611 49.69 29.18 -2.32
CA PHE A 611 49.89 27.87 -2.93
C PHE A 611 51.39 27.55 -3.18
N PRO A 612 51.87 26.31 -2.94
CA PRO A 612 53.18 25.85 -3.43
C PRO A 612 53.10 25.40 -4.90
N ALA A 613 54.15 25.70 -5.66
CA ALA A 613 54.31 25.33 -7.08
C ALA A 613 54.60 23.83 -7.30
N PRO A 614 54.25 23.24 -8.46
CA PRO A 614 54.54 21.83 -8.75
C PRO A 614 55.95 21.61 -9.34
N SER A 615 56.59 20.51 -8.92
CA SER A 615 57.85 19.98 -9.45
C SER A 615 57.68 19.30 -10.81
N GLN A 616 58.71 19.43 -11.66
CA GLN A 616 58.79 18.88 -13.00
C GLN A 616 59.11 17.38 -13.01
N SER A 617 58.40 16.60 -13.82
CA SER A 617 58.96 15.44 -14.53
C SER A 617 58.23 15.22 -15.85
N GLN A 618 58.97 15.16 -16.95
CA GLN A 618 58.47 14.87 -18.31
C GLN A 618 58.39 13.35 -18.54
N PRO A 619 57.54 12.91 -19.48
CA PRO A 619 58.10 12.20 -20.64
C PRO A 619 57.62 12.76 -22.00
N THR A 620 58.43 12.44 -23.00
CA THR A 620 58.52 12.93 -24.38
C THR A 620 57.30 12.67 -25.27
N LEU A 621 56.89 13.69 -26.05
CA LEU A 621 55.96 13.60 -27.18
C LEU A 621 56.72 13.48 -28.52
N PRO A 622 56.25 12.70 -29.51
CA PRO A 622 56.66 12.86 -30.89
C PRO A 622 56.02 14.11 -31.51
N SER A 623 56.82 14.76 -32.35
CA SER A 623 56.63 16.05 -33.00
C SER A 623 55.63 16.03 -34.18
N ARG A 624 54.59 16.87 -34.11
CA ARG A 624 54.14 17.85 -35.15
C ARG A 624 52.69 18.30 -34.85
N LEU A 625 52.47 19.60 -34.66
CA LEU A 625 51.14 20.23 -34.64
C LEU A 625 51.04 21.25 -35.81
N PRO A 626 49.88 21.39 -36.49
CA PRO A 626 49.75 22.22 -37.69
C PRO A 626 49.60 23.72 -37.37
N SER A 627 50.08 24.56 -38.30
CA SER A 627 49.95 26.02 -38.32
C SER A 627 48.49 26.47 -38.51
N THR A 628 48.12 27.58 -37.90
CA THR A 628 46.74 28.03 -37.65
C THR A 628 46.00 28.68 -38.83
N LYS A 629 46.59 28.66 -40.03
CA LYS A 629 45.84 28.95 -41.27
C LYS A 629 44.83 27.87 -41.63
N THR A 630 44.88 26.69 -41.00
CA THR A 630 44.08 25.52 -41.42
C THR A 630 42.85 25.21 -40.56
N VAL A 631 42.53 25.97 -39.51
CA VAL A 631 41.41 25.59 -38.60
C VAL A 631 40.08 26.28 -38.92
N PHE A 632 40.08 27.57 -39.24
CA PHE A 632 38.84 28.34 -39.47
C PHE A 632 38.74 29.01 -40.86
N GLY A 633 39.76 28.90 -41.71
CA GLY A 633 39.80 29.56 -43.01
C GLY A 633 39.92 31.09 -42.92
N ASP A 634 39.50 31.80 -43.98
CA ASP A 634 39.52 33.26 -44.02
C ASP A 634 38.37 33.87 -43.19
N LEU A 635 38.71 34.50 -42.08
CA LEU A 635 37.75 35.12 -41.14
C LEU A 635 37.10 36.40 -41.66
N SER A 636 37.53 36.90 -42.83
CA SER A 636 36.80 37.94 -43.57
C SER A 636 35.69 37.38 -44.47
N SER A 637 35.63 36.05 -44.64
CA SER A 637 34.61 35.36 -45.44
C SER A 637 33.45 34.84 -44.58
N GLN A 638 32.25 34.75 -45.17
CA GLN A 638 31.07 34.22 -44.48
C GLN A 638 31.21 32.74 -44.08
N ALA A 639 32.02 31.97 -44.83
CA ALA A 639 32.32 30.57 -44.51
C ALA A 639 33.23 30.45 -43.27
N GLY A 640 34.23 31.32 -43.13
CA GLY A 640 35.11 31.33 -41.95
C GLY A 640 34.38 31.77 -40.68
N LEU A 641 33.49 32.77 -40.79
CA LEU A 641 32.63 33.18 -39.68
C LEU A 641 31.66 32.08 -39.24
N LYS A 642 31.15 31.27 -40.19
CA LYS A 642 30.32 30.10 -39.87
C LYS A 642 31.10 29.01 -39.15
N ALA A 643 32.29 28.66 -39.64
CA ALA A 643 33.15 27.67 -38.99
C ALA A 643 33.53 28.06 -37.56
N LEU A 644 33.81 29.35 -37.32
CA LEU A 644 34.09 29.86 -36.00
C LEU A 644 32.84 29.88 -35.09
N ASN A 645 31.66 30.20 -35.64
CA ASN A 645 30.40 30.11 -34.90
C ASN A 645 30.10 28.68 -34.45
N ASP A 646 30.29 27.70 -35.34
CA ASP A 646 30.06 26.29 -35.04
C ASP A 646 31.07 25.76 -34.01
N PHE A 647 32.32 26.25 -34.04
CA PHE A 647 33.33 25.92 -33.03
C PHE A 647 33.00 26.47 -31.63
N LEU A 648 32.35 27.63 -31.57
CA LEU A 648 31.96 28.32 -30.33
C LEU A 648 30.60 27.86 -29.77
N THR A 649 29.96 26.86 -30.39
CA THR A 649 28.76 26.20 -29.84
C THR A 649 29.09 25.53 -28.50
N ASP A 650 30.18 24.75 -28.46
CA ASP A 650 30.55 23.94 -27.29
C ASP A 650 31.73 24.54 -26.50
N ARG A 651 32.24 25.72 -26.91
CA ARG A 651 33.42 26.36 -26.31
C ARG A 651 33.18 27.83 -26.01
N SER A 652 33.54 28.24 -24.80
CA SER A 652 33.43 29.64 -24.36
C SER A 652 34.60 30.51 -24.79
N TYR A 653 35.75 29.91 -25.12
CA TYR A 653 37.01 30.59 -25.52
C TYR A 653 37.74 29.79 -26.61
N ILE A 654 38.66 30.44 -27.31
CA ILE A 654 39.48 29.82 -28.37
C ILE A 654 40.45 28.80 -27.77
N GLU A 655 41.00 29.07 -26.58
CA GLU A 655 41.89 28.15 -25.87
C GLU A 655 41.57 28.12 -24.37
N GLY A 656 41.39 26.91 -23.81
CA GLY A 656 41.17 26.71 -22.37
C GLY A 656 39.79 27.14 -21.86
N PHE A 657 39.71 27.47 -20.57
CA PHE A 657 38.47 27.78 -19.85
C PHE A 657 38.40 29.24 -19.36
N THR A 658 39.36 30.08 -19.76
CA THR A 658 39.46 31.51 -19.39
C THR A 658 39.90 32.33 -20.60
N VAL A 659 39.55 33.62 -20.65
CA VAL A 659 39.98 34.56 -21.71
C VAL A 659 41.51 34.51 -21.86
N SER A 660 42.00 34.30 -23.07
CA SER A 660 43.43 34.16 -23.36
C SER A 660 43.91 35.15 -24.43
N GLN A 661 45.22 35.24 -24.66
CA GLN A 661 45.77 36.00 -25.78
C GLN A 661 45.34 35.45 -27.16
N ALA A 662 44.97 34.16 -27.26
CA ALA A 662 44.46 33.58 -28.51
C ALA A 662 43.07 34.16 -28.86
N ASP A 663 42.21 34.36 -27.86
CA ASP A 663 40.91 35.02 -28.07
C ASP A 663 41.07 36.45 -28.56
N ALA A 664 42.05 37.17 -28.00
CA ALA A 664 42.34 38.53 -28.38
C ALA A 664 42.90 38.64 -29.82
N ALA A 665 43.65 37.63 -30.29
CA ALA A 665 44.17 37.58 -31.66
C ALA A 665 43.07 37.26 -32.69
N VAL A 666 42.17 36.32 -32.38
CA VAL A 666 41.01 36.01 -33.25
C VAL A 666 40.03 37.18 -33.28
N PHE A 667 39.88 37.92 -32.17
CA PHE A 667 39.04 39.12 -32.11
C PHE A 667 39.52 40.22 -33.06
N ASP A 668 40.83 40.47 -33.12
CA ASP A 668 41.41 41.48 -34.02
C ASP A 668 41.33 41.08 -35.51
N ALA A 669 41.26 39.78 -35.79
CA ALA A 669 41.14 39.27 -37.15
C ALA A 669 39.73 39.45 -37.74
N ILE A 670 38.73 39.83 -36.93
CA ILE A 670 37.36 40.06 -37.37
C ILE A 670 37.16 41.57 -37.65
N PRO A 671 36.92 41.97 -38.92
CA PRO A 671 36.92 43.38 -39.31
C PRO A 671 35.65 44.15 -38.89
N SER A 672 34.54 43.48 -38.64
CA SER A 672 33.26 44.10 -38.27
C SER A 672 32.44 43.22 -37.32
N PRO A 673 31.57 43.81 -36.47
CA PRO A 673 30.78 43.03 -35.52
C PRO A 673 29.88 42.01 -36.25
N PRO A 674 29.87 40.74 -35.82
CA PRO A 674 29.13 39.66 -36.48
C PRO A 674 27.61 39.87 -36.41
N SER A 675 26.90 39.45 -37.46
CA SER A 675 25.45 39.60 -37.59
C SER A 675 24.68 38.77 -36.55
N GLN A 676 23.39 39.07 -36.35
CA GLN A 676 22.53 38.37 -35.39
C GLN A 676 22.28 36.89 -35.75
N ALA A 677 22.58 36.48 -36.98
CA ALA A 677 22.48 35.10 -37.43
C ALA A 677 23.55 34.17 -36.82
N PHE A 678 24.67 34.72 -36.33
CA PHE A 678 25.76 33.96 -35.70
C PHE A 678 25.77 34.20 -34.18
N CYS A 679 24.79 33.62 -33.48
CA CYS A 679 24.54 33.89 -32.07
C CYS A 679 25.70 33.52 -31.13
N HIS A 680 26.38 32.39 -31.38
CA HIS A 680 27.51 31.93 -30.56
C HIS A 680 28.76 32.80 -30.78
N LEU A 681 29.05 33.13 -32.03
CA LEU A 681 30.14 34.05 -32.37
C LEU A 681 29.89 35.46 -31.83
N ARG A 682 28.65 35.95 -31.92
CA ARG A 682 28.29 37.28 -31.39
C ARG A 682 28.37 37.35 -29.87
N ARG A 683 27.95 36.29 -29.16
CA ARG A 683 28.12 36.15 -27.71
C ARG A 683 29.60 36.27 -27.34
N TRP A 684 30.45 35.46 -27.97
CA TRP A 684 31.89 35.48 -27.73
C TRP A 684 32.51 36.84 -28.08
N TYR A 685 32.16 37.44 -29.23
CA TYR A 685 32.67 38.75 -29.66
C TYR A 685 32.32 39.87 -28.67
N CYS A 686 31.06 39.93 -28.19
CA CYS A 686 30.64 40.90 -27.18
C CYS A 686 31.36 40.69 -25.84
N HIS A 687 31.58 39.44 -25.45
CA HIS A 687 32.31 39.07 -24.23
C HIS A 687 33.77 39.51 -24.32
N ILE A 688 34.50 39.15 -25.37
CA ILE A 688 35.92 39.53 -25.55
C ILE A 688 36.10 41.04 -25.71
N LYS A 689 35.14 41.73 -26.34
CA LYS A 689 35.14 43.20 -26.43
C LYS A 689 35.18 43.87 -25.05
N SER A 690 34.54 43.28 -24.03
CA SER A 690 34.54 43.82 -22.66
C SER A 690 35.92 43.80 -21.99
N PHE A 691 36.84 42.94 -22.45
CA PHE A 691 38.20 42.81 -21.92
C PHE A 691 39.25 43.66 -22.66
N GLN A 692 38.85 44.55 -23.57
CA GLN A 692 39.78 45.39 -24.34
C GLN A 692 40.72 46.21 -23.46
N THR A 693 40.23 46.72 -22.33
CA THR A 693 41.00 47.56 -21.38
C THR A 693 41.99 46.76 -20.54
N GLU A 694 41.80 45.44 -20.41
CA GLU A 694 42.59 44.54 -19.56
C GLU A 694 43.47 43.56 -20.35
N ARG A 695 43.59 43.76 -21.67
CA ARG A 695 44.27 42.87 -22.61
C ARG A 695 45.73 42.54 -22.23
N ALA A 696 46.42 43.46 -21.57
CA ALA A 696 47.80 43.28 -21.11
C ALA A 696 47.94 42.31 -19.91
N ARG A 697 46.84 41.98 -19.21
CA ARG A 697 46.82 41.08 -18.05
C ARG A 697 46.34 39.67 -18.39
N LEU A 698 46.01 39.39 -19.66
CA LEU A 698 45.50 38.09 -20.08
C LEU A 698 46.62 37.02 -20.12
N PRO A 699 46.33 35.77 -19.68
CA PRO A 699 47.27 34.66 -19.77
C PRO A 699 47.77 34.42 -21.20
N SER A 700 49.08 34.16 -21.34
CA SER A 700 49.68 33.79 -22.62
C SER A 700 49.10 32.48 -23.15
N ALA A 701 48.77 32.46 -24.45
CA ALA A 701 48.32 31.25 -25.14
C ALA A 701 49.43 30.18 -25.15
N ARG A 702 49.09 28.89 -25.02
CA ARG A 702 50.10 27.82 -25.04
C ARG A 702 50.58 27.50 -26.46
N SER A 703 49.94 28.07 -27.49
CA SER A 703 50.30 27.94 -28.90
C SER A 703 50.53 29.32 -29.56
N GLN A 704 51.63 29.45 -30.34
CA GLN A 704 52.02 30.71 -31.01
C GLN A 704 51.21 30.92 -32.31
N PHE A 705 50.46 32.02 -32.41
CA PHE A 705 49.77 32.49 -33.62
C PHE A 705 50.42 33.79 -34.11
N VAL A 706 51.15 33.80 -35.23
CA VAL A 706 51.73 35.02 -35.85
C VAL A 706 51.64 34.95 -37.39
N LEU A 707 51.30 36.05 -38.06
CA LEU A 707 51.16 36.19 -39.53
C LEU A 707 52.08 37.29 -40.11
N PRO A 708 52.67 37.10 -41.32
CA PRO A 708 52.82 38.19 -42.31
C PRO A 708 52.58 37.71 -43.79
N PRO A 709 52.77 38.54 -44.87
CA PRO A 709 51.74 39.24 -45.67
C PRO A 709 51.52 38.74 -47.13
N THR A 710 50.51 39.35 -47.79
CA THR A 710 49.83 39.18 -49.12
C THR A 710 50.68 38.99 -50.40
N SER A 711 50.29 38.18 -51.41
CA SER A 711 49.50 38.49 -52.67
C SER A 711 49.54 37.26 -53.66
N PRO A 712 48.91 37.21 -54.88
CA PRO A 712 47.54 36.74 -55.17
C PRO A 712 47.39 35.60 -56.25
N ALA A 713 46.23 34.91 -56.22
CA ALA A 713 45.36 34.31 -57.30
C ALA A 713 45.99 33.47 -58.46
N SER A 714 45.58 32.26 -58.86
CA SER A 714 44.27 31.73 -59.37
C SER A 714 44.51 30.33 -60.06
N PRO A 715 43.60 29.67 -60.83
CA PRO A 715 42.41 28.88 -60.45
C PRO A 715 42.30 27.43 -61.07
N ASN A 716 41.30 26.64 -60.60
CA ASN A 716 40.57 25.46 -61.16
C ASN A 716 41.11 24.58 -62.33
N ASN A 717 41.02 23.23 -62.20
CA ASN A 717 40.02 22.37 -62.91
C ASN A 717 40.25 20.82 -62.79
N THR A 718 39.12 20.09 -62.68
CA THR A 718 38.71 18.75 -63.22
C THR A 718 39.34 17.37 -62.90
N SER A 719 38.38 16.41 -62.80
CA SER A 719 38.26 15.01 -63.29
C SER A 719 38.82 13.80 -62.49
N GLU A 720 37.85 13.04 -61.95
CA GLU A 720 37.51 11.61 -62.12
C GLU A 720 38.54 10.44 -62.08
N ASP A 721 38.02 9.34 -61.53
CA ASP A 721 38.37 7.89 -61.64
C ASP A 721 39.52 7.30 -60.80
N ASP A 722 39.47 6.08 -60.24
CA ASP A 722 38.43 5.07 -59.91
C ASP A 722 39.20 3.89 -59.26
N MET A 723 38.64 3.12 -58.30
CA MET A 723 39.07 1.73 -58.00
C MET A 723 38.10 1.02 -57.05
N ASN A 724 37.20 0.22 -57.63
CA ASN A 724 36.49 -0.90 -56.99
C ASN A 724 37.27 -2.20 -57.20
N LEU A 725 37.54 -2.95 -56.12
CA LEU A 725 38.30 -4.20 -56.18
C LEU A 725 37.88 -5.19 -55.07
N PHE A 726 36.78 -5.92 -55.27
CA PHE A 726 36.68 -7.39 -55.26
C PHE A 726 35.23 -7.86 -55.07
N GLY A 727 34.77 -8.72 -55.98
CA GLY A 727 33.57 -9.56 -55.86
C GLY A 727 33.92 -11.05 -55.80
N SER A 728 32.89 -11.86 -55.53
CA SER A 728 32.58 -13.27 -55.86
C SER A 728 31.65 -13.83 -54.76
N ASP A 729 30.37 -14.10 -55.05
CA ASP A 729 29.74 -15.31 -55.68
C ASP A 729 29.58 -16.45 -54.65
N ASP A 730 28.52 -17.26 -54.57
CA ASP A 730 27.26 -17.45 -55.32
C ASP A 730 26.40 -18.46 -54.51
N ASP A 731 25.07 -18.49 -54.71
CA ASP A 731 24.21 -19.66 -54.41
C ASP A 731 23.01 -19.68 -55.40
N GLU A 732 23.03 -20.65 -56.33
CA GLU A 732 21.90 -21.02 -57.19
C GLU A 732 21.02 -22.07 -56.48
N GLU A 733 19.72 -21.80 -56.28
CA GLU A 733 18.72 -22.86 -56.11
C GLU A 733 17.39 -22.52 -56.83
N SER A 734 17.17 -23.27 -57.91
CA SER A 734 15.96 -23.55 -58.71
C SER A 734 14.68 -22.70 -58.54
N ALA A 735 14.30 -22.04 -59.63
CA ALA A 735 13.04 -21.32 -59.84
C ALA A 735 11.75 -22.18 -59.66
N GLU A 736 11.87 -23.50 -59.57
CA GLU A 736 10.74 -24.39 -59.35
C GLU A 736 10.32 -24.45 -57.87
N ALA A 737 11.27 -24.27 -56.94
CA ALA A 737 11.00 -24.20 -55.50
C ALA A 737 10.27 -22.90 -55.12
N ALA A 738 10.57 -21.79 -55.80
CA ALA A 738 9.88 -20.51 -55.61
C ALA A 738 8.40 -20.59 -56.01
N ARG A 739 8.07 -21.26 -57.13
CA ARG A 739 6.68 -21.43 -57.59
C ARG A 739 5.87 -22.36 -56.68
N ILE A 740 6.46 -23.46 -56.18
CA ILE A 740 5.79 -24.36 -55.24
C ILE A 740 5.57 -23.66 -53.88
N ARG A 741 6.50 -22.80 -53.46
CA ARG A 741 6.36 -21.97 -52.25
C ARG A 741 5.24 -20.93 -52.40
N GLU A 742 5.13 -20.27 -53.54
CA GLU A 742 4.03 -19.35 -53.85
C GLU A 742 2.68 -20.05 -53.99
N GLN A 743 2.63 -21.24 -54.59
CA GLN A 743 1.40 -22.06 -54.64
C GLN A 743 0.98 -22.52 -53.24
N ARG A 744 1.91 -22.96 -52.39
CA ARG A 744 1.57 -23.30 -50.99
C ARG A 744 1.17 -22.07 -50.18
N LEU A 745 1.80 -20.91 -50.40
CA LEU A 745 1.45 -19.64 -49.74
C LEU A 745 0.06 -19.14 -50.16
N SER A 746 -0.31 -19.29 -51.44
CA SER A 746 -1.64 -18.93 -51.94
C SER A 746 -2.72 -19.92 -51.50
N GLU A 747 -2.41 -21.22 -51.41
CA GLU A 747 -3.30 -22.22 -50.78
C GLU A 747 -3.45 -22.00 -49.28
N TYR A 748 -2.42 -21.53 -48.58
CA TYR A 748 -2.48 -21.15 -47.16
C TYR A 748 -3.28 -19.85 -46.96
N ALA A 749 -3.16 -18.88 -47.87
CA ALA A 749 -3.94 -17.64 -47.87
C ALA A 749 -5.43 -17.89 -48.19
N ALA A 750 -5.72 -18.79 -49.12
CA ALA A 750 -7.09 -19.23 -49.44
C ALA A 750 -7.73 -20.08 -48.34
N LYS A 751 -6.93 -20.79 -47.52
CA LYS A 751 -7.39 -21.48 -46.30
C LYS A 751 -7.60 -20.53 -45.11
N LYS A 752 -6.93 -19.37 -45.08
CA LYS A 752 -7.15 -18.32 -44.06
C LYS A 752 -8.38 -17.44 -44.36
N SER A 753 -8.79 -17.31 -45.63
CA SER A 753 -9.91 -16.44 -46.04
C SER A 753 -11.30 -17.10 -45.98
N LYS A 754 -11.42 -18.32 -45.43
CA LYS A 754 -12.71 -18.96 -45.10
C LYS A 754 -12.86 -19.20 -43.60
N LYS A 755 -12.74 -18.13 -42.81
CA LYS A 755 -13.40 -17.96 -41.51
C LYS A 755 -13.76 -16.46 -41.39
N PRO A 756 -14.97 -16.08 -40.97
CA PRO A 756 -15.26 -14.67 -40.73
C PRO A 756 -14.37 -14.20 -39.57
N ALA A 757 -13.61 -13.12 -39.80
CA ALA A 757 -12.86 -12.45 -38.75
C ALA A 757 -13.88 -11.80 -37.79
N LEU A 758 -13.79 -12.14 -36.50
CA LEU A 758 -14.50 -11.41 -35.45
C LEU A 758 -13.88 -10.01 -35.37
N VAL A 759 -14.63 -8.99 -35.76
CA VAL A 759 -14.25 -7.58 -35.57
C VAL A 759 -14.42 -7.28 -34.08
N ALA A 760 -13.31 -7.11 -33.35
CA ALA A 760 -13.35 -6.69 -31.95
C ALA A 760 -13.83 -5.25 -31.87
N LYS A 761 -14.90 -5.00 -31.10
CA LYS A 761 -15.45 -3.66 -30.89
C LYS A 761 -15.31 -3.32 -29.42
N SER A 762 -15.01 -2.08 -29.09
CA SER A 762 -14.98 -1.62 -27.70
C SER A 762 -16.03 -0.54 -27.48
N SER A 763 -16.79 -0.64 -26.38
CA SER A 763 -17.64 0.43 -25.89
C SER A 763 -16.87 1.26 -24.87
N ILE A 764 -16.74 2.55 -25.15
CA ILE A 764 -15.99 3.52 -24.36
C ILE A 764 -16.96 4.56 -23.83
N LEU A 765 -16.83 4.92 -22.55
CA LEU A 765 -17.53 6.03 -21.93
C LEU A 765 -16.51 7.15 -21.66
N LEU A 766 -16.73 8.31 -22.25
CA LEU A 766 -15.84 9.47 -22.17
C LEU A 766 -16.46 10.55 -21.28
N ASP A 767 -15.68 11.11 -20.37
CA ASP A 767 -16.01 12.28 -19.56
C ASP A 767 -15.29 13.51 -20.14
N VAL A 768 -16.05 14.46 -20.67
CA VAL A 768 -15.56 15.71 -21.24
C VAL A 768 -15.84 16.87 -20.28
N LYS A 769 -14.79 17.56 -19.85
CA LYS A 769 -14.88 18.66 -18.87
C LYS A 769 -14.83 20.03 -19.56
N PRO A 770 -15.79 20.95 -19.27
CA PRO A 770 -15.73 22.34 -19.72
C PRO A 770 -14.70 23.16 -18.92
N TRP A 771 -14.42 24.37 -19.40
CA TRP A 771 -13.59 25.35 -18.69
C TRP A 771 -14.29 26.01 -17.50
N ASP A 772 -15.59 26.31 -17.61
CA ASP A 772 -16.38 27.00 -16.59
C ASP A 772 -17.88 26.60 -16.61
N ASP A 773 -18.69 27.19 -15.73
CA ASP A 773 -20.14 26.98 -15.61
C ASP A 773 -20.98 27.81 -16.60
N GLU A 774 -20.37 28.74 -17.34
CA GLU A 774 -21.01 29.54 -18.40
C GLU A 774 -20.89 28.90 -19.80
N THR A 775 -20.08 27.85 -19.94
CA THR A 775 -19.87 27.12 -21.21
C THR A 775 -21.15 26.46 -21.74
N ASP A 776 -21.49 26.71 -23.02
CA ASP A 776 -22.69 26.17 -23.68
C ASP A 776 -22.57 24.66 -23.95
N MET A 777 -23.15 23.86 -23.05
CA MET A 777 -23.07 22.39 -23.06
C MET A 777 -23.73 21.74 -24.29
N ALA A 778 -24.71 22.40 -24.92
CA ALA A 778 -25.36 21.85 -26.11
C ALA A 778 -24.46 21.94 -27.34
N LYS A 779 -23.71 23.04 -27.48
CA LYS A 779 -22.72 23.21 -28.54
C LYS A 779 -21.50 22.30 -28.34
N MET A 780 -21.09 22.10 -27.10
CA MET A 780 -20.01 21.14 -26.79
C MET A 780 -20.40 19.73 -27.25
N GLU A 781 -21.63 19.27 -26.98
CA GLU A 781 -22.08 17.97 -27.45
C GLU A 781 -22.12 17.88 -28.99
N GLU A 782 -22.56 18.94 -29.66
CA GLU A 782 -22.57 19.00 -31.14
C GLU A 782 -21.14 18.94 -31.71
N CYS A 783 -20.17 19.65 -31.13
CA CYS A 783 -18.76 19.59 -31.52
C CYS A 783 -18.17 18.19 -31.31
N VAL A 784 -18.42 17.55 -30.17
CA VAL A 784 -17.94 16.18 -29.91
C VAL A 784 -18.53 15.18 -30.90
N ARG A 785 -19.83 15.29 -31.22
CA ARG A 785 -20.50 14.43 -32.21
C ARG A 785 -20.08 14.71 -33.66
N SER A 786 -19.52 15.88 -33.94
CA SER A 786 -19.02 16.23 -35.28
C SER A 786 -17.77 15.46 -35.69
N VAL A 787 -17.05 14.87 -34.72
CA VAL A 787 -15.90 14.00 -34.98
C VAL A 787 -16.40 12.68 -35.61
N ALA A 788 -16.13 12.51 -36.90
CA ALA A 788 -16.48 11.32 -37.66
C ALA A 788 -15.22 10.59 -38.13
N MET A 789 -15.05 9.34 -37.72
CA MET A 789 -13.97 8.45 -38.14
C MET A 789 -14.55 7.10 -38.59
N GLU A 790 -13.89 6.43 -39.53
CA GLU A 790 -14.37 5.14 -40.04
C GLU A 790 -14.25 4.05 -38.95
N GLY A 791 -15.39 3.59 -38.42
CA GLY A 791 -15.44 2.61 -37.32
C GLY A 791 -15.86 3.18 -35.96
N LEU A 792 -16.20 4.48 -35.88
CA LEU A 792 -16.70 5.16 -34.68
C LEU A 792 -18.23 5.37 -34.73
N LEU A 793 -18.94 4.94 -33.69
CA LEU A 793 -20.38 5.14 -33.50
C LEU A 793 -20.67 5.82 -32.16
N TRP A 794 -21.24 7.01 -32.19
CA TRP A 794 -21.63 7.75 -30.98
C TRP A 794 -22.92 7.21 -30.36
N GLY A 795 -22.90 7.04 -29.04
CA GLY A 795 -24.03 6.58 -28.22
C GLY A 795 -24.76 7.72 -27.48
N GLN A 796 -25.43 7.36 -26.39
CA GLN A 796 -26.15 8.31 -25.53
C GLN A 796 -25.18 9.17 -24.70
N SER A 797 -25.61 10.40 -24.42
CA SER A 797 -24.89 11.39 -23.59
C SER A 797 -25.71 11.73 -22.34
N LYS A 798 -25.04 12.09 -21.25
CA LYS A 798 -25.63 12.53 -19.99
C LYS A 798 -24.75 13.62 -19.36
N LEU A 799 -25.38 14.63 -18.76
CA LEU A 799 -24.68 15.65 -17.97
C LEU A 799 -24.59 15.22 -16.50
N VAL A 800 -23.38 15.24 -15.94
CA VAL A 800 -23.12 14.84 -14.54
C VAL A 800 -22.54 16.03 -13.77
N PRO A 801 -23.10 16.43 -12.61
CA PRO A 801 -22.56 17.53 -11.81
C PRO A 801 -21.24 17.13 -11.11
N VAL A 802 -20.25 18.02 -11.12
CA VAL A 802 -18.90 17.78 -10.54
C VAL A 802 -18.63 18.64 -9.30
N GLY A 803 -19.44 19.67 -9.05
CA GLY A 803 -19.33 20.60 -7.93
C GLY A 803 -19.22 22.06 -8.40
N TYR A 804 -19.50 23.03 -7.51
CA TYR A 804 -19.41 24.48 -7.79
C TYR A 804 -20.15 24.96 -9.06
N GLY A 805 -21.29 24.35 -9.40
CA GLY A 805 -22.10 24.72 -10.57
C GLY A 805 -21.67 24.08 -11.90
N ILE A 806 -20.48 23.47 -11.97
CA ILE A 806 -19.93 22.88 -13.20
C ILE A 806 -20.51 21.47 -13.44
N LYS A 807 -20.92 21.21 -14.69
CA LYS A 807 -21.41 19.91 -15.17
C LYS A 807 -20.47 19.37 -16.25
N LYS A 808 -20.04 18.12 -16.13
CA LYS A 808 -19.29 17.41 -17.17
C LYS A 808 -20.23 16.67 -18.13
N LEU A 809 -19.82 16.54 -19.39
CA LEU A 809 -20.53 15.77 -20.41
C LEU A 809 -19.98 14.35 -20.43
N GLN A 810 -20.81 13.36 -20.10
CA GLN A 810 -20.49 11.95 -20.19
C GLN A 810 -21.12 11.37 -21.47
N ILE A 811 -20.33 10.89 -22.42
CA ILE A 811 -20.79 10.37 -23.71
C ILE A 811 -20.22 8.98 -24.00
N GLY A 812 -21.09 8.04 -24.38
CA GLY A 812 -20.69 6.72 -24.82
C GLY A 812 -20.34 6.69 -26.32
N CYS A 813 -19.38 5.87 -26.72
CA CYS A 813 -19.11 5.54 -28.13
C CYS A 813 -18.69 4.08 -28.29
N VAL A 814 -18.91 3.53 -29.47
CA VAL A 814 -18.45 2.19 -29.85
C VAL A 814 -17.42 2.35 -30.97
N VAL A 815 -16.22 1.81 -30.76
CA VAL A 815 -15.11 1.85 -31.72
C VAL A 815 -14.75 0.46 -32.20
N GLU A 816 -14.30 0.36 -33.46
CA GLU A 816 -13.60 -0.81 -33.98
C GLU A 816 -12.10 -0.70 -33.65
N ASP A 817 -11.60 -1.58 -32.78
CA ASP A 817 -10.25 -1.49 -32.17
C ASP A 817 -9.12 -1.46 -33.21
N ASP A 818 -9.33 -2.09 -34.37
CA ASP A 818 -8.36 -2.16 -35.46
C ASP A 818 -8.23 -0.85 -36.26
N LYS A 819 -9.20 0.07 -36.13
CA LYS A 819 -9.29 1.29 -36.95
C LYS A 819 -9.20 2.59 -36.16
N VAL A 820 -9.74 2.62 -34.94
CA VAL A 820 -9.81 3.85 -34.13
C VAL A 820 -9.14 3.62 -32.78
N GLY A 821 -7.98 4.25 -32.59
CA GLY A 821 -7.29 4.28 -31.30
C GLY A 821 -7.92 5.30 -30.34
N THR A 822 -7.93 4.99 -29.04
CA THR A 822 -8.43 5.88 -27.97
C THR A 822 -7.70 7.22 -27.95
N ASP A 823 -6.39 7.20 -28.15
CA ASP A 823 -5.54 8.39 -28.07
C ASP A 823 -5.86 9.38 -29.21
N LEU A 824 -6.20 8.87 -30.41
CA LEU A 824 -6.64 9.70 -31.54
C LEU A 824 -8.00 10.35 -31.28
N LEU A 825 -8.89 9.66 -30.56
CA LEU A 825 -10.20 10.18 -30.21
C LEU A 825 -10.10 11.27 -29.13
N GLU A 826 -9.22 11.07 -28.13
CA GLU A 826 -8.92 12.08 -27.10
C GLU A 826 -8.28 13.33 -27.71
N GLU A 827 -7.30 13.17 -28.61
CA GLU A 827 -6.66 14.28 -29.32
C GLU A 827 -7.67 15.06 -30.19
N ALA A 828 -8.54 14.37 -30.92
CA ALA A 828 -9.55 15.00 -31.78
C ALA A 828 -10.59 15.80 -30.99
N ILE A 829 -10.96 15.34 -29.79
CA ILE A 829 -11.91 16.05 -28.93
C ILE A 829 -11.23 17.21 -28.19
N THR A 830 -9.99 17.03 -27.75
CA THR A 830 -9.23 18.06 -27.03
C THR A 830 -8.79 19.21 -27.96
N ALA A 831 -8.79 18.99 -29.29
CA ALA A 831 -8.54 20.04 -30.28
C ALA A 831 -9.61 21.16 -30.28
N PHE A 832 -10.78 20.95 -29.67
CA PHE A 832 -11.80 21.98 -29.48
C PHE A 832 -11.52 22.84 -28.24
N GLU A 833 -10.38 23.55 -28.25
CA GLU A 833 -9.84 24.32 -27.11
C GLU A 833 -10.82 25.37 -26.54
N GLU A 834 -11.74 25.88 -27.36
CA GLU A 834 -12.75 26.86 -26.94
C GLU A 834 -13.80 26.31 -25.97
N TYR A 835 -14.03 25.00 -25.95
CA TYR A 835 -15.10 24.37 -25.17
C TYR A 835 -14.59 23.27 -24.23
N VAL A 836 -13.56 22.52 -24.65
CA VAL A 836 -13.08 21.34 -23.93
C VAL A 836 -11.78 21.67 -23.18
N GLN A 837 -11.78 21.48 -21.87
CA GLN A 837 -10.59 21.59 -21.03
C GLN A 837 -9.78 20.29 -21.02
N SER A 838 -10.47 19.15 -20.86
CA SER A 838 -9.86 17.82 -20.83
C SER A 838 -10.90 16.73 -21.09
N VAL A 839 -10.42 15.57 -21.55
CA VAL A 839 -11.21 14.36 -21.79
C VAL A 839 -10.58 13.22 -20.98
N ASP A 840 -11.40 12.51 -20.22
CA ASP A 840 -11.00 11.34 -19.45
C ASP A 840 -11.83 10.11 -19.88
N VAL A 841 -11.22 8.93 -19.97
CA VAL A 841 -11.97 7.67 -20.17
C VAL A 841 -12.56 7.20 -18.84
N ALA A 842 -13.88 7.29 -18.71
CA ALA A 842 -14.61 6.88 -17.51
C ALA A 842 -14.81 5.36 -17.43
N ALA A 843 -15.01 4.69 -18.57
CA ALA A 843 -15.13 3.24 -18.64
C ALA A 843 -14.71 2.70 -20.02
N PHE A 844 -14.05 1.55 -20.05
CA PHE A 844 -13.61 0.90 -21.29
C PHE A 844 -13.99 -0.59 -21.24
N ASN A 845 -14.92 -1.00 -22.09
CA ASN A 845 -15.41 -2.39 -22.15
C ASN A 845 -15.22 -2.96 -23.56
N LYS A 846 -14.47 -4.07 -23.67
CA LYS A 846 -14.36 -4.82 -24.93
C LYS A 846 -15.64 -5.66 -25.16
N ILE A 847 -16.20 -5.57 -26.36
CA ILE A 847 -17.42 -6.28 -26.82
C ILE A 847 -17.03 -7.47 -27.71
#